data_AF-A0A7S3RXM8-F1
#
_entry.id   AF-A0A7S3RXM8-F1
#
_cell.length_a   1.000
_cell.length_b   1.000
_cell.length_c   1.000
_cell.angle_alpha   90.00
_cell.angle_beta   90.00
_cell.angle_gamma   90.00
#
_symmetry.space_group_name_H-M   'P 1'
#
loop_
_entity.id
_entity.type
_entity.pdbx_description
1 polymer ?
#
loop_
_entity_poly.entity_id
_entity_poly.type
_entity_poly.pdbx_seq_one_letter_code
_entity_poly.pdbx_strand_id
1 'polypeptide(L)'
;MAEAASAQDDLSASSAYATLDALLSEGKLTQAELQLYKSKFAKLHAAVLQTYDNERTLLAKAKQLNAELAEERRNLDEVSRKAEEGSETTAALRAEVAKGEAELAVREERVGLTEQELEELQKVHQDLEGDIASVAARQAAELTPQIEALEAAVDEARAELAKSKASLAKVQRDRNEVQSRYDELRQARTDVEARRAQLAVQLVKVKSEPDKVKKQADAVAGALAALEAESAKQLDTLRGLDGELAHQVKRRKELEEGRMGLEMAVERHHAMIEQKERTRDEMLKQLDLLKEEAVHAATERTRLAMEVKDVSHDARREADALNRKVREYNQALRRCKKVELALNNSLSQHPFLQRQLDEVVRQVAALRDAKAKNDEAAEEIRRDVDVHISNLLKQETAEEEKKEWLVQLMEDVKALEADLAEVTKEEHDNRKVLARLSAEREAAAREAAKVMQSAKDVHEELKVKELVIMDLTKRVVDSATRLKDFSKLYDAVKIERNKYVTKIQTSAQALAEMKEKMKILQNEVEILRAESAQKDRALHKERIEHTGSFNARDQLRAETNRLQTCVREKEKEDGQLAAEAENLNAVVSGIEREMVKLKRQYEVAVEERNYTGLQLIDRNDELCILYEKSNLQQSALKAGEAEIRKREEEIRAAELQVAELARNVEAARRRLPRIPQLEEEVALLKAQLEEARQEAQRLSSDLEAPDNSGRWRKLEGTDPEPEELVAKLHVLEERLNDKKEQLLEKELVLEEVTNLSLKLKARADEGREEALELSKRVNEFQGKIKGTTRRMMATVSELSMYQATAMKLAHENQQREAALREQEANVQAGLPPSDEVEREWLRHEADMRRRRAEALKRSAQQQEEPPPFGAPSTAVPRPNAYVPDDAIGLPKPYGVLAPFKPSELGSTMRHTRKPVLREIEI
;
A
#
# COMPACT_ATOMS: atom_id res chain seq x y z
N MET A 1 67.57 62.69 65.66
CA MET A 1 67.53 63.70 66.74
C MET A 1 67.69 63.00 68.09
N ALA A 2 68.93 62.70 68.48
CA ALA A 2 69.26 61.99 69.72
C ALA A 2 70.13 62.83 70.68
N GLU A 3 70.64 63.98 70.24
CA GLU A 3 71.59 64.83 71.00
C GLU A 3 70.91 65.84 71.93
N ALA A 4 69.58 65.93 71.94
CA ALA A 4 68.83 66.86 72.79
C ALA A 4 68.44 66.28 74.17
N ALA A 5 68.67 64.98 74.41
CA ALA A 5 68.17 64.29 75.61
C ALA A 5 69.08 64.40 76.84
N SER A 6 70.40 64.53 76.68
CA SER A 6 71.35 64.53 77.82
C SER A 6 71.50 65.89 78.52
N ALA A 7 70.77 66.92 78.10
CA ALA A 7 70.86 68.27 78.66
C ALA A 7 69.82 68.56 79.76
N GLN A 8 68.93 67.60 80.08
CA GLN A 8 67.84 67.80 81.05
C GLN A 8 68.11 67.19 82.43
N ASP A 9 69.10 66.30 82.60
CA ASP A 9 69.41 65.71 83.91
C ASP A 9 70.27 66.62 84.81
N ASP A 10 70.93 67.65 84.24
CA ASP A 10 71.88 68.49 84.97
C ASP A 10 71.19 69.66 85.69
N LEU A 11 70.61 69.35 86.86
CA LEU A 11 69.90 70.28 87.74
C LEU A 11 70.76 71.47 88.24
N SER A 12 72.08 71.42 88.09
CA SER A 12 73.04 72.45 88.51
C SER A 12 72.75 73.83 87.92
N ALA A 13 72.33 73.86 86.65
CA ALA A 13 72.12 75.08 85.88
C ALA A 13 70.66 75.59 85.92
N SER A 14 69.80 74.97 86.73
CA SER A 14 68.39 75.35 86.83
C SER A 14 68.21 76.73 87.44
N SER A 15 67.40 77.58 86.79
CA SER A 15 66.95 78.87 87.32
C SER A 15 66.38 78.76 88.75
N ALA A 16 65.73 77.65 89.09
CA ALA A 16 65.18 77.42 90.42
C ALA A 16 66.28 77.14 91.48
N TYR A 17 67.38 76.50 91.10
CA TYR A 17 68.52 76.32 92.00
C TYR A 17 69.26 77.65 92.21
N ALA A 18 69.46 78.43 91.14
CA ALA A 18 70.07 79.76 91.23
C ALA A 18 69.27 80.74 92.12
N THR A 19 67.94 80.74 92.05
CA THR A 19 67.10 81.58 92.94
C THR A 19 67.09 81.08 94.38
N LEU A 20 67.14 79.77 94.62
CA LEU A 20 67.28 79.21 95.97
C LEU A 20 68.64 79.57 96.60
N ASP A 21 69.74 79.52 95.85
CA ASP A 21 71.07 79.93 96.32
C ASP A 21 71.16 81.46 96.54
N ALA A 22 70.49 82.27 95.71
CA ALA A 22 70.38 83.71 95.95
C ALA A 22 69.64 84.02 97.28
N LEU A 23 68.55 83.32 97.58
CA LEU A 23 67.80 83.51 98.83
C LEU A 23 68.57 83.05 100.09
N LEU A 24 69.52 82.12 99.96
CA LEU A 24 70.51 81.83 101.01
C LEU A 24 71.45 83.03 101.22
N SER A 25 71.97 83.62 100.14
CA SER A 25 72.87 84.78 100.22
C SER A 25 72.23 86.05 100.81
N GLU A 26 70.91 86.19 100.68
CA GLU A 26 70.12 87.24 101.33
C GLU A 26 69.78 86.95 102.82
N GLY A 27 70.22 85.81 103.37
CA GLY A 27 69.98 85.43 104.77
C GLY A 27 68.53 85.04 105.11
N LYS A 28 67.68 84.81 104.11
CA LYS A 28 66.24 84.53 104.27
C LYS A 28 65.91 83.03 104.38
N LEU A 29 66.88 82.16 104.13
CA LEU A 29 66.78 80.70 104.24
C LEU A 29 67.96 80.16 105.03
N THR A 30 67.73 79.11 105.83
CA THR A 30 68.82 78.35 106.45
C THR A 30 69.40 77.30 105.49
N GLN A 31 70.64 76.88 105.73
CA GLN A 31 71.32 75.83 104.95
C GLN A 31 70.50 74.52 104.86
N ALA A 32 69.74 74.19 105.92
CA ALA A 32 68.90 73.00 105.97
C ALA A 32 67.64 73.14 105.10
N GLU A 33 67.00 74.31 105.10
CA GLU A 33 65.83 74.58 104.26
C GLU A 33 66.20 74.64 102.78
N LEU A 34 67.37 75.20 102.43
CA LEU A 34 67.91 75.17 101.07
C LEU A 34 67.99 73.74 100.53
N GLN A 35 68.59 72.82 101.29
CA GLN A 35 68.71 71.41 100.89
C GLN A 35 67.34 70.70 100.84
N LEU A 36 66.41 71.06 101.72
CA LEU A 36 65.03 70.57 101.67
C LEU A 36 64.30 71.04 100.39
N TYR A 37 64.42 72.31 100.01
CA TYR A 37 63.78 72.83 98.79
C TYR A 37 64.45 72.34 97.51
N LYS A 38 65.78 72.25 97.47
CA LYS A 38 66.51 71.62 96.36
C LYS A 38 66.11 70.16 96.17
N SER A 39 66.06 69.36 97.24
CA SER A 39 65.61 67.95 97.16
C SER A 39 64.13 67.80 96.77
N LYS A 40 63.25 68.72 97.18
CA LYS A 40 61.85 68.77 96.71
C LYS A 40 61.78 69.11 95.22
N PHE A 41 62.55 70.09 94.74
CA PHE A 41 62.60 70.46 93.32
C PHE A 41 63.15 69.32 92.47
N ALA A 42 64.24 68.66 92.88
CA ALA A 42 64.78 67.49 92.18
C ALA A 42 63.77 66.35 92.07
N LYS A 43 63.02 66.04 93.15
CA LYS A 43 61.93 65.05 93.12
C LYS A 43 60.79 65.45 92.19
N LEU A 44 60.44 66.73 92.15
CA LEU A 44 59.35 67.23 91.31
C LEU A 44 59.77 67.27 89.83
N HIS A 45 61.02 67.62 89.53
CA HIS A 45 61.61 67.55 88.19
C HIS A 45 61.67 66.10 87.67
N ALA A 46 62.15 65.16 88.51
CA ALA A 46 62.15 63.74 88.18
C ALA A 46 60.74 63.19 87.94
N ALA A 47 59.75 63.58 88.76
CA ALA A 47 58.36 63.22 88.54
C ALA A 47 57.79 63.80 87.23
N VAL A 48 58.15 65.04 86.87
CA VAL A 48 57.72 65.69 85.62
C VAL A 48 58.35 65.01 84.39
N LEU A 49 59.65 64.72 84.40
CA LEU A 49 60.29 63.92 83.35
C LEU A 49 59.64 62.54 83.23
N GLN A 50 59.40 61.87 84.36
CA GLN A 50 58.71 60.58 84.37
C GLN A 50 57.28 60.68 83.83
N THR A 51 56.55 61.79 84.05
CA THR A 51 55.24 61.99 83.40
C THR A 51 55.36 62.23 81.89
N TYR A 52 56.39 62.93 81.40
CA TYR A 52 56.59 63.10 79.96
C TYR A 52 57.02 61.81 79.26
N ASP A 53 57.87 60.99 79.89
CA ASP A 53 58.22 59.67 79.36
C ASP A 53 57.03 58.70 79.42
N ASN A 54 56.23 58.74 80.48
CA ASN A 54 54.96 58.01 80.54
C ASN A 54 53.99 58.49 79.46
N GLU A 55 53.82 59.80 79.25
CA GLU A 55 52.95 60.34 78.21
C GLU A 55 53.45 59.95 76.82
N ARG A 56 54.75 60.04 76.55
CA ARG A 56 55.38 59.65 75.28
C ARG A 56 55.25 58.16 75.00
N THR A 57 55.45 57.30 76.01
CA THR A 57 55.28 55.84 75.87
C THR A 57 53.80 55.44 75.76
N LEU A 58 52.89 56.13 76.45
CA LEU A 58 51.44 55.95 76.30
C LEU A 58 50.93 56.44 74.94
N LEU A 59 51.45 57.55 74.40
CA LEU A 59 51.14 58.02 73.03
C LEU A 59 51.68 57.06 71.96
N ALA A 60 52.88 56.50 72.16
CA ALA A 60 53.41 55.46 71.28
C ALA A 60 52.52 54.21 71.32
N LYS A 61 52.18 53.72 72.51
CA LYS A 61 51.23 52.60 72.69
C LYS A 61 49.84 52.89 72.13
N ALA A 62 49.32 54.11 72.30
CA ALA A 62 48.01 54.48 71.76
C ALA A 62 48.02 54.56 70.23
N LYS A 63 49.12 54.99 69.61
CA LYS A 63 49.29 54.94 68.14
C LYS A 63 49.43 53.50 67.65
N GLN A 64 50.19 52.67 68.35
CA GLN A 64 50.36 51.26 68.03
C GLN A 64 49.05 50.49 68.17
N LEU A 65 48.35 50.60 69.31
CA LEU A 65 47.03 50.01 69.53
C LEU A 65 45.97 50.51 68.55
N ASN A 66 46.02 51.77 68.09
CA ASN A 66 45.12 52.25 67.03
C ASN A 66 45.48 51.69 65.64
N ALA A 67 46.77 51.42 65.37
CA ALA A 67 47.18 50.74 64.15
C ALA A 67 46.72 49.27 64.16
N GLU A 68 47.01 48.55 65.26
CA GLU A 68 46.57 47.17 65.51
C GLU A 68 45.03 47.08 65.46
N LEU A 69 44.29 48.00 66.08
CA LEU A 69 42.82 48.02 66.05
C LEU A 69 42.24 48.41 64.67
N ALA A 70 42.97 49.18 63.86
CA ALA A 70 42.61 49.44 62.46
C ALA A 70 42.95 48.27 61.52
N GLU A 71 43.96 47.48 61.84
CA GLU A 71 44.34 46.26 61.14
C GLU A 71 43.38 45.12 61.49
N GLU A 72 43.08 44.91 62.77
CA GLU A 72 42.06 43.97 63.24
C GLU A 72 40.66 44.32 62.71
N ARG A 73 40.31 45.61 62.59
CA ARG A 73 39.06 46.01 61.92
C ARG A 73 39.06 45.63 60.43
N ARG A 74 40.15 45.84 59.70
CA ARG A 74 40.25 45.38 58.30
C ARG A 74 40.18 43.86 58.19
N ASN A 75 40.79 43.14 59.12
CA ASN A 75 40.71 41.68 59.16
C ASN A 75 39.28 41.22 59.47
N LEU A 76 38.57 41.88 60.39
CA LEU A 76 37.15 41.63 60.68
C LEU A 76 36.26 41.97 59.48
N ASP A 77 36.48 43.09 58.81
CA ASP A 77 35.74 43.48 57.60
C ASP A 77 36.01 42.48 56.46
N GLU A 78 37.25 42.01 56.27
CA GLU A 78 37.58 40.95 55.29
C GLU A 78 36.99 39.59 55.66
N VAL A 79 36.98 39.21 56.94
CA VAL A 79 36.38 37.95 57.40
C VAL A 79 34.86 38.00 57.29
N SER A 80 34.23 39.13 57.62
CA SER A 80 32.81 39.37 57.38
C SER A 80 32.49 39.31 55.89
N ARG A 81 33.27 39.98 55.02
CA ARG A 81 33.06 39.92 53.57
C ARG A 81 33.23 38.51 53.01
N LYS A 82 34.22 37.75 53.49
CA LYS A 82 34.41 36.32 53.11
C LYS A 82 33.31 35.42 53.69
N ALA A 83 32.70 35.77 54.82
CA ALA A 83 31.56 35.07 55.38
C ALA A 83 30.25 35.42 54.64
N GLU A 84 30.08 36.65 54.15
CA GLU A 84 29.00 37.07 53.27
C GLU A 84 29.13 36.40 51.89
N GLU A 85 30.30 36.47 51.24
CA GLU A 85 30.62 35.73 50.01
C GLU A 85 30.42 34.21 50.20
N GLY A 86 30.82 33.66 51.36
CA GLY A 86 30.58 32.26 51.75
C GLY A 86 29.10 31.93 51.96
N SER A 87 28.31 32.86 52.49
CA SER A 87 26.86 32.72 52.68
C SER A 87 26.12 32.80 51.34
N GLU A 88 26.51 33.73 50.46
CA GLU A 88 25.96 33.87 49.11
C GLU A 88 26.31 32.66 48.23
N THR A 89 27.56 32.18 48.26
CA THR A 89 27.96 30.98 47.53
C THR A 89 27.31 29.71 48.09
N THR A 90 27.14 29.57 49.41
CA THR A 90 26.38 28.43 49.96
C THR A 90 24.87 28.54 49.73
N ALA A 91 24.32 29.74 49.62
CA ALA A 91 22.93 29.95 49.20
C ALA A 91 22.74 29.62 47.71
N ALA A 92 23.67 30.03 46.84
CA ALA A 92 23.69 29.70 45.42
C ALA A 92 23.83 28.18 45.21
N LEU A 93 24.79 27.52 45.89
CA LEU A 93 24.95 26.07 45.84
C LEU A 93 23.74 25.33 46.40
N ARG A 94 23.06 25.84 47.44
CA ARG A 94 21.79 25.27 47.91
C ARG A 94 20.66 25.45 46.89
N ALA A 95 20.62 26.56 46.17
CA ALA A 95 19.65 26.76 45.09
C ALA A 95 19.95 25.85 43.88
N GLU A 96 21.22 25.64 43.53
CA GLU A 96 21.64 24.69 42.50
C GLU A 96 21.37 23.23 42.91
N VAL A 97 21.60 22.86 44.18
CA VAL A 97 21.24 21.54 44.72
C VAL A 97 19.72 21.36 44.71
N ALA A 98 18.92 22.32 45.21
CA ALA A 98 17.46 22.22 45.18
C ALA A 98 16.91 22.17 43.75
N LYS A 99 17.55 22.88 42.80
CA LYS A 99 17.23 22.77 41.37
C LYS A 99 17.62 21.40 40.81
N GLY A 100 18.78 20.87 41.19
CA GLY A 100 19.23 19.54 40.82
C GLY A 100 18.35 18.42 41.39
N GLU A 101 17.87 18.56 42.62
CA GLU A 101 16.90 17.67 43.27
C GLU A 101 15.53 17.74 42.58
N ALA A 102 15.08 18.93 42.18
CA ALA A 102 13.86 19.08 41.38
C ALA A 102 14.00 18.51 39.96
N GLU A 103 15.13 18.74 39.29
CA GLU A 103 15.44 18.12 37.99
C GLU A 103 15.60 16.60 38.09
N LEU A 104 16.13 16.09 39.22
CA LEU A 104 16.20 14.66 39.51
C LEU A 104 14.80 14.09 39.73
N ALA A 105 13.96 14.70 40.56
CA ALA A 105 12.59 14.26 40.80
C ALA A 105 11.76 14.25 39.50
N VAL A 106 11.86 15.28 38.65
CA VAL A 106 11.20 15.30 37.33
C VAL A 106 11.77 14.22 36.40
N ARG A 107 13.07 13.89 36.50
CA ARG A 107 13.66 12.76 35.77
C ARG A 107 13.23 11.42 36.33
N GLU A 108 13.06 11.25 37.64
CA GLU A 108 12.59 10.03 38.29
C GLU A 108 11.10 9.79 37.99
N GLU A 109 10.25 10.82 38.04
CA GLU A 109 8.86 10.76 37.57
C GLU A 109 8.80 10.39 36.08
N ARG A 110 9.66 10.99 35.24
CA ARG A 110 9.73 10.68 33.81
C ARG A 110 10.30 9.29 33.53
N VAL A 111 11.26 8.81 34.33
CA VAL A 111 11.77 7.43 34.26
C VAL A 111 10.65 6.46 34.64
N GLY A 112 9.94 6.69 35.75
CA GLY A 112 8.80 5.88 36.17
C GLY A 112 7.65 5.88 35.15
N LEU A 113 7.37 7.01 34.50
CA LEU A 113 6.44 7.07 33.37
C LEU A 113 6.96 6.26 32.16
N THR A 114 8.23 6.39 31.78
CA THR A 114 8.79 5.57 30.69
C THR A 114 8.92 4.09 31.04
N GLU A 115 9.05 3.74 32.32
CA GLU A 115 9.03 2.35 32.80
C GLU A 115 7.61 1.78 32.77
N GLN A 116 6.58 2.57 33.11
CA GLN A 116 5.18 2.20 32.92
C GLN A 116 4.82 2.06 31.43
N GLU A 117 5.23 3.02 30.58
CA GLU A 117 5.09 2.93 29.13
C GLU A 117 5.86 1.71 28.56
N LEU A 118 7.04 1.39 29.11
CA LEU A 118 7.81 0.21 28.72
C LEU A 118 7.12 -1.09 29.16
N GLU A 119 6.54 -1.16 30.36
CA GLU A 119 5.75 -2.30 30.82
C GLU A 119 4.46 -2.48 29.99
N GLU A 120 3.78 -1.38 29.64
CA GLU A 120 2.60 -1.41 28.76
C GLU A 120 2.99 -1.84 27.35
N LEU A 121 4.07 -1.29 26.79
CA LEU A 121 4.62 -1.72 25.50
C LEU A 121 5.13 -3.16 25.53
N GLN A 122 5.68 -3.64 26.64
CA GLN A 122 6.08 -5.05 26.80
C GLN A 122 4.88 -5.98 26.91
N LYS A 123 3.79 -5.58 27.57
CA LYS A 123 2.52 -6.33 27.57
C LYS A 123 1.93 -6.36 26.16
N VAL A 124 1.85 -5.22 25.47
CA VAL A 124 1.41 -5.15 24.07
C VAL A 124 2.34 -5.94 23.14
N HIS A 125 3.65 -5.97 23.40
CA HIS A 125 4.59 -6.81 22.64
C HIS A 125 4.34 -8.30 22.89
N GLN A 126 4.10 -8.72 24.13
CA GLN A 126 3.77 -10.10 24.47
C GLN A 126 2.39 -10.53 23.91
N ASP A 127 1.41 -9.63 23.93
CA ASP A 127 0.09 -9.85 23.32
C ASP A 127 0.22 -9.96 21.80
N LEU A 128 1.00 -9.07 21.16
CA LEU A 128 1.29 -9.13 19.72
C LEU A 128 2.15 -10.34 19.33
N GLU A 129 3.11 -10.76 20.15
CA GLU A 129 3.86 -12.01 19.96
C GLU A 129 2.95 -13.23 20.13
N GLY A 130 2.00 -13.18 21.06
CA GLY A 130 0.95 -14.18 21.23
C GLY A 130 0.00 -14.24 20.03
N ASP A 131 -0.43 -13.09 19.51
CA ASP A 131 -1.25 -12.99 18.30
C ASP A 131 -0.47 -13.46 17.06
N ILE A 132 0.78 -13.04 16.88
CA ILE A 132 1.68 -13.51 15.81
C ILE A 132 1.91 -15.01 15.92
N ALA A 133 2.13 -15.56 17.13
CA ALA A 133 2.25 -16.99 17.34
C ALA A 133 0.94 -17.74 17.05
N SER A 134 -0.22 -17.17 17.38
CA SER A 134 -1.53 -17.76 17.08
C SER A 134 -1.87 -17.72 15.58
N VAL A 135 -1.48 -16.64 14.89
CA VAL A 135 -1.62 -16.47 13.44
C VAL A 135 -0.65 -17.37 12.70
N ALA A 136 0.61 -17.47 13.15
CA ALA A 136 1.59 -18.40 12.62
C ALA A 136 1.18 -19.86 12.86
N ALA A 137 0.58 -20.18 14.02
CA ALA A 137 0.03 -21.51 14.30
C ALA A 137 -1.21 -21.83 13.45
N ARG A 138 -2.09 -20.85 13.19
CA ARG A 138 -3.23 -20.99 12.25
C ARG A 138 -2.75 -21.16 10.82
N GLN A 139 -1.84 -20.30 10.36
CA GLN A 139 -1.24 -20.39 9.04
C GLN A 139 -0.47 -21.70 8.87
N ALA A 140 0.27 -22.17 9.88
CA ALA A 140 0.86 -23.51 9.86
C ALA A 140 -0.21 -24.61 9.81
N ALA A 141 -1.29 -24.51 10.57
CA ALA A 141 -2.38 -25.50 10.54
C ALA A 141 -3.16 -25.53 9.20
N GLU A 142 -3.28 -24.40 8.50
CA GLU A 142 -3.91 -24.29 7.18
C GLU A 142 -2.95 -24.64 6.03
N LEU A 143 -1.67 -24.27 6.13
CA LEU A 143 -0.66 -24.48 5.10
C LEU A 143 -0.01 -25.87 5.18
N THR A 144 0.17 -26.47 6.35
CA THR A 144 0.73 -27.84 6.46
C THR A 144 -0.02 -28.86 5.59
N PRO A 145 -1.37 -29.00 5.66
CA PRO A 145 -2.08 -29.92 4.78
C PRO A 145 -2.05 -29.52 3.30
N GLN A 146 -1.87 -28.23 2.97
CA GLN A 146 -1.69 -27.78 1.59
C GLN A 146 -0.28 -28.09 1.07
N ILE A 147 0.74 -27.97 1.91
CA ILE A 147 2.13 -28.35 1.62
C ILE A 147 2.22 -29.87 1.46
N GLU A 148 1.65 -30.65 2.38
CA GLU A 148 1.58 -32.12 2.26
C GLU A 148 0.84 -32.56 0.99
N ALA A 149 -0.26 -31.88 0.62
CA ALA A 149 -0.97 -32.15 -0.63
C ALA A 149 -0.16 -31.75 -1.88
N LEU A 150 0.59 -30.64 -1.84
CA LEU A 150 1.48 -30.22 -2.92
C LEU A 150 2.71 -31.12 -3.04
N GLU A 151 3.28 -31.60 -1.94
CA GLU A 151 4.37 -32.57 -1.92
C GLU A 151 3.90 -33.92 -2.46
N ALA A 152 2.71 -34.39 -2.06
CA ALA A 152 2.08 -35.58 -2.63
C ALA A 152 1.83 -35.42 -4.15
N ALA A 153 1.31 -34.28 -4.60
CA ALA A 153 1.11 -33.99 -6.03
C ALA A 153 2.43 -33.88 -6.80
N VAL A 154 3.50 -33.35 -6.19
CA VAL A 154 4.85 -33.29 -6.76
C VAL A 154 5.45 -34.70 -6.87
N ASP A 155 5.27 -35.56 -5.87
CA ASP A 155 5.76 -36.94 -5.90
C ASP A 155 4.94 -37.84 -6.85
N GLU A 156 3.63 -37.62 -6.98
CA GLU A 156 2.81 -38.24 -8.01
C GLU A 156 3.24 -37.77 -9.41
N ALA A 157 3.43 -36.46 -9.63
CA ALA A 157 3.98 -35.93 -10.89
C ALA A 157 5.41 -36.45 -11.18
N ARG A 158 6.25 -36.67 -10.16
CA ARG A 158 7.56 -37.32 -10.31
C ARG A 158 7.42 -38.80 -10.67
N ALA A 159 6.46 -39.51 -10.10
CA ALA A 159 6.16 -40.90 -10.43
C ALA A 159 5.60 -41.05 -11.86
N GLU A 160 4.72 -40.14 -12.29
CA GLU A 160 4.26 -40.04 -13.67
C GLU A 160 5.38 -39.67 -14.64
N LEU A 161 6.26 -38.73 -14.28
CA LEU A 161 7.44 -38.38 -15.06
C LEU A 161 8.42 -39.56 -15.15
N ALA A 162 8.55 -40.37 -14.11
CA ALA A 162 9.35 -41.60 -14.13
C ALA A 162 8.71 -42.68 -15.03
N LYS A 163 7.38 -42.87 -14.96
CA LYS A 163 6.60 -43.73 -15.87
C LYS A 163 6.76 -43.29 -17.33
N SER A 164 6.65 -41.99 -17.59
CA SER A 164 6.80 -41.36 -18.90
C SER A 164 8.22 -41.50 -19.43
N LYS A 165 9.25 -41.28 -18.60
CA LYS A 165 10.65 -41.56 -18.97
C LYS A 165 10.90 -43.04 -19.24
N ALA A 166 10.28 -43.95 -18.48
CA ALA A 166 10.40 -45.39 -18.71
C ALA A 166 9.67 -45.83 -20.00
N SER A 167 8.50 -45.26 -20.31
CA SER A 167 7.79 -45.52 -21.57
C SER A 167 8.54 -44.92 -22.75
N LEU A 168 9.11 -43.72 -22.63
CA LEU A 168 9.96 -43.09 -23.63
C LEU A 168 11.24 -43.91 -23.87
N ALA A 169 11.89 -44.40 -22.82
CA ALA A 169 13.06 -45.27 -22.94
C ALA A 169 12.70 -46.62 -23.58
N LYS A 170 11.49 -47.15 -23.34
CA LYS A 170 10.99 -48.32 -24.05
C LYS A 170 10.74 -48.00 -25.53
N VAL A 171 10.02 -46.94 -25.85
CA VAL A 171 9.77 -46.51 -27.24
C VAL A 171 11.07 -46.17 -27.98
N GLN A 172 12.09 -45.66 -27.30
CA GLN A 172 13.43 -45.46 -27.86
C GLN A 172 14.17 -46.78 -28.11
N ARG A 173 14.05 -47.79 -27.24
CA ARG A 173 14.57 -49.14 -27.49
C ARG A 173 13.83 -49.80 -28.65
N ASP A 174 12.50 -49.79 -28.63
CA ASP A 174 11.65 -50.34 -29.69
C ASP A 174 11.95 -49.63 -31.03
N ARG A 175 12.14 -48.31 -31.03
CA ARG A 175 12.61 -47.54 -32.19
C ARG A 175 14.01 -47.96 -32.63
N ASN A 176 14.95 -48.15 -31.71
CA ASN A 176 16.33 -48.55 -32.05
C ASN A 176 16.39 -50.01 -32.55
N GLU A 177 15.54 -50.90 -32.06
CA GLU A 177 15.37 -52.26 -32.60
C GLU A 177 14.73 -52.23 -33.99
N VAL A 178 13.70 -51.41 -34.20
CA VAL A 178 13.09 -51.20 -35.52
C VAL A 178 14.09 -50.54 -36.48
N GLN A 179 14.94 -49.64 -36.00
CA GLN A 179 16.01 -49.02 -36.77
C GLN A 179 17.11 -50.03 -37.12
N SER A 180 17.55 -50.87 -36.16
CA SER A 180 18.49 -51.98 -36.42
C SER A 180 17.91 -52.95 -37.43
N ARG A 181 16.66 -53.39 -37.26
CA ARG A 181 15.97 -54.26 -38.23
C ARG A 181 15.79 -53.57 -39.58
N TYR A 182 15.55 -52.26 -39.62
CA TYR A 182 15.47 -51.49 -40.86
C TYR A 182 16.83 -51.44 -41.57
N ASP A 183 17.92 -51.20 -40.84
CA ASP A 183 19.26 -51.15 -41.39
C ASP A 183 19.80 -52.56 -41.76
N GLU A 184 19.42 -53.61 -41.01
CA GLU A 184 19.61 -55.03 -41.37
C GLU A 184 18.81 -55.41 -42.63
N LEU A 185 17.54 -55.03 -42.73
CA LEU A 185 16.72 -55.23 -43.93
C LEU A 185 17.22 -54.40 -45.11
N ARG A 186 17.81 -53.22 -44.86
CA ARG A 186 18.45 -52.38 -45.86
C ARG A 186 19.77 -53.00 -46.35
N GLN A 187 20.58 -53.56 -45.46
CA GLN A 187 21.78 -54.33 -45.80
C GLN A 187 21.42 -55.61 -46.56
N ALA A 188 20.43 -56.38 -46.08
CA ALA A 188 19.90 -57.54 -46.79
C ALA A 188 19.30 -57.16 -48.14
N ARG A 189 18.68 -55.98 -48.26
CA ARG A 189 18.21 -55.42 -49.54
C ARG A 189 19.37 -55.05 -50.46
N THR A 190 20.45 -54.42 -49.97
CA THR A 190 21.63 -54.13 -50.79
C THR A 190 22.36 -55.41 -51.20
N ASP A 191 22.38 -56.44 -50.35
CA ASP A 191 22.92 -57.77 -50.66
C ASP A 191 22.05 -58.49 -51.70
N VAL A 192 20.72 -58.37 -51.59
CA VAL A 192 19.77 -58.88 -52.59
C VAL A 192 19.89 -58.07 -53.89
N GLU A 193 20.12 -56.76 -53.86
CA GLU A 193 20.35 -55.94 -55.04
C GLU A 193 21.71 -56.26 -55.70
N ALA A 194 22.77 -56.56 -54.92
CA ALA A 194 24.05 -57.03 -55.42
C ALA A 194 23.96 -58.45 -56.01
N ARG A 195 23.26 -59.38 -55.33
CA ARG A 195 22.93 -60.71 -55.87
C ARG A 195 22.04 -60.60 -57.11
N ARG A 196 21.14 -59.62 -57.17
CA ARG A 196 20.28 -59.33 -58.33
C ARG A 196 21.07 -58.71 -59.48
N ALA A 197 22.14 -57.95 -59.23
CA ALA A 197 23.08 -57.49 -60.25
C ALA A 197 23.91 -58.66 -60.80
N GLN A 198 24.40 -59.56 -59.94
CA GLN A 198 25.08 -60.80 -60.37
C GLN A 198 24.14 -61.73 -61.16
N LEU A 199 22.90 -61.89 -60.69
CA LEU A 199 21.85 -62.64 -61.40
C LEU A 199 21.43 -61.94 -62.69
N ALA A 200 21.42 -60.60 -62.78
CA ALA A 200 21.13 -59.87 -64.02
C ALA A 200 22.18 -60.15 -65.11
N VAL A 201 23.46 -60.24 -64.75
CA VAL A 201 24.54 -60.67 -65.66
C VAL A 201 24.34 -62.12 -66.13
N GLN A 202 23.73 -62.99 -65.31
CA GLN A 202 23.34 -64.35 -65.70
C GLN A 202 22.03 -64.37 -66.52
N LEU A 203 21.11 -63.44 -66.28
CA LEU A 203 19.79 -63.36 -66.91
C LEU A 203 19.86 -62.77 -68.33
N VAL A 204 20.85 -61.92 -68.63
CA VAL A 204 21.17 -61.50 -70.02
C VAL A 204 21.53 -62.68 -70.93
N LYS A 205 21.94 -63.84 -70.37
CA LYS A 205 22.16 -65.08 -71.14
C LYS A 205 20.90 -65.94 -71.33
N VAL A 206 19.78 -65.64 -70.68
CA VAL A 206 18.58 -66.49 -70.69
C VAL A 206 17.30 -65.69 -70.93
N LYS A 207 16.89 -65.72 -72.21
CA LYS A 207 15.54 -65.41 -72.73
C LYS A 207 15.16 -63.91 -72.74
N SER A 208 14.95 -63.27 -73.88
CA SER A 208 13.96 -63.54 -74.95
C SER A 208 12.50 -63.29 -74.51
N GLU A 209 12.01 -62.12 -74.92
CA GLU A 209 10.60 -61.74 -75.16
C GLU A 209 9.68 -61.31 -73.99
N PRO A 210 8.68 -60.43 -74.27
CA PRO A 210 8.18 -59.44 -73.30
C PRO A 210 6.66 -59.47 -73.05
N ASP A 211 6.18 -58.53 -72.21
CA ASP A 211 4.98 -57.67 -72.41
C ASP A 211 4.30 -57.21 -71.11
N LYS A 212 4.53 -57.88 -69.97
CA LYS A 212 3.82 -57.54 -68.71
C LYS A 212 4.41 -56.37 -67.90
N VAL A 213 5.59 -55.87 -68.24
CA VAL A 213 6.36 -54.95 -67.37
C VAL A 213 5.96 -53.46 -67.53
N LYS A 214 5.49 -53.02 -68.70
CA LYS A 214 5.27 -51.58 -68.97
C LYS A 214 4.25 -50.90 -68.05
N LYS A 215 3.21 -51.60 -67.57
CA LYS A 215 2.14 -50.98 -66.76
C LYS A 215 2.45 -50.81 -65.27
N GLN A 216 3.54 -51.39 -64.77
CA GLN A 216 3.90 -51.30 -63.34
C GLN A 216 4.98 -50.25 -63.05
N ALA A 217 5.68 -49.74 -64.07
CA ALA A 217 6.67 -48.68 -63.91
C ALA A 217 6.02 -47.30 -63.64
N ASP A 218 4.98 -46.96 -64.40
CA ASP A 218 4.37 -45.62 -64.38
C ASP A 218 3.70 -45.29 -63.03
N ALA A 219 3.12 -46.28 -62.36
CA ALA A 219 2.48 -46.11 -61.04
C ALA A 219 3.49 -45.81 -59.92
N VAL A 220 4.72 -46.35 -60.01
CA VAL A 220 5.78 -46.14 -59.02
C VAL A 220 6.44 -44.77 -59.21
N ALA A 221 6.59 -44.32 -60.46
CA ALA A 221 7.09 -42.98 -60.77
C ALA A 221 6.19 -41.86 -60.22
N GLY A 222 4.85 -42.02 -60.34
CA GLY A 222 3.90 -41.05 -59.78
C GLY A 222 3.92 -40.98 -58.24
N ALA A 223 4.10 -42.12 -57.56
CA ALA A 223 4.18 -42.16 -56.10
C ALA A 223 5.46 -41.49 -55.55
N LEU A 224 6.60 -41.67 -56.23
CA LEU A 224 7.86 -41.00 -55.88
C LEU A 224 7.76 -39.48 -56.02
N ALA A 225 7.21 -38.98 -57.14
CA ALA A 225 7.04 -37.54 -57.35
C ALA A 225 6.10 -36.88 -56.32
N ALA A 226 5.08 -37.60 -55.83
CA ALA A 226 4.20 -37.13 -54.76
C ALA A 226 4.93 -37.04 -53.41
N LEU A 227 5.71 -38.05 -53.05
CA LEU A 227 6.52 -38.08 -51.82
C LEU A 227 7.63 -37.01 -51.81
N GLU A 228 8.27 -36.77 -52.95
CA GLU A 228 9.26 -35.69 -53.09
C GLU A 228 8.61 -34.30 -52.92
N ALA A 229 7.40 -34.10 -53.47
CA ALA A 229 6.64 -32.87 -53.31
C ALA A 229 6.13 -32.65 -51.86
N GLU A 230 5.78 -33.71 -51.12
CA GLU A 230 5.44 -33.62 -49.70
C GLU A 230 6.68 -33.35 -48.84
N SER A 231 7.81 -33.98 -49.12
CA SER A 231 9.08 -33.72 -48.42
C SER A 231 9.56 -32.28 -48.61
N ALA A 232 9.44 -31.73 -49.82
CA ALA A 232 9.74 -30.33 -50.09
C ALA A 232 8.84 -29.36 -49.29
N LYS A 233 7.52 -29.62 -49.24
CA LYS A 233 6.59 -28.83 -48.42
C LYS A 233 6.92 -28.91 -46.93
N GLN A 234 7.27 -30.09 -46.41
CA GLN A 234 7.65 -30.26 -45.01
C GLN A 234 8.94 -29.49 -44.67
N LEU A 235 9.93 -29.47 -45.57
CA LEU A 235 11.15 -28.67 -45.44
C LEU A 235 10.88 -27.16 -45.43
N ASP A 236 9.97 -26.67 -46.27
CA ASP A 236 9.60 -25.25 -46.26
C ASP A 236 8.77 -24.86 -45.03
N THR A 237 7.92 -25.76 -44.50
CA THR A 237 7.27 -25.53 -43.19
C THR A 237 8.26 -25.51 -42.03
N LEU A 238 9.30 -26.36 -42.05
CA LEU A 238 10.37 -26.33 -41.04
C LEU A 238 11.15 -25.01 -41.09
N ARG A 239 11.50 -24.52 -42.28
CA ARG A 239 12.14 -23.20 -42.46
C ARG A 239 11.27 -22.05 -41.96
N GLY A 240 9.95 -22.13 -42.15
CA GLY A 240 8.99 -21.17 -41.60
C GLY A 240 9.05 -21.14 -40.06
N LEU A 241 8.98 -22.32 -39.44
CA LEU A 241 9.04 -22.48 -37.98
C LEU A 241 10.41 -22.05 -37.40
N ASP A 242 11.52 -22.34 -38.07
CA ASP A 242 12.85 -21.85 -37.70
C ASP A 242 12.95 -20.31 -37.76
N GLY A 243 12.30 -19.70 -38.75
CA GLY A 243 12.19 -18.24 -38.88
C GLY A 243 11.34 -17.61 -37.77
N GLU A 244 10.21 -18.22 -37.42
CA GLU A 244 9.37 -17.80 -36.29
C GLU A 244 10.10 -17.96 -34.96
N LEU A 245 10.83 -19.07 -34.76
CA LEU A 245 11.65 -19.30 -33.57
C LEU A 245 12.75 -18.24 -33.44
N ALA A 246 13.43 -17.89 -34.53
CA ALA A 246 14.42 -16.81 -34.54
C ALA A 246 13.79 -15.45 -34.20
N HIS A 247 12.58 -15.16 -34.69
CA HIS A 247 11.85 -13.94 -34.33
C HIS A 247 11.46 -13.92 -32.85
N GLN A 248 11.01 -15.04 -32.28
CA GLN A 248 10.67 -15.13 -30.86
C GLN A 248 11.91 -14.97 -29.96
N VAL A 249 13.04 -15.58 -30.33
CA VAL A 249 14.32 -15.39 -29.62
C VAL A 249 14.77 -13.91 -29.64
N LYS A 250 14.60 -13.22 -30.77
CA LYS A 250 14.94 -11.80 -30.88
C LYS A 250 14.02 -10.92 -30.03
N ARG A 251 12.71 -11.15 -30.10
CA ARG A 251 11.70 -10.43 -29.29
C ARG A 251 11.89 -10.68 -27.78
N ARG A 252 12.31 -11.89 -27.40
CA ARG A 252 12.66 -12.21 -26.01
C ARG A 252 13.88 -11.40 -25.53
N LYS A 253 14.93 -11.24 -26.36
CA LYS A 253 16.08 -10.38 -26.01
C LYS A 253 15.67 -8.91 -25.84
N GLU A 254 14.87 -8.38 -26.75
CA GLU A 254 14.35 -7.00 -26.67
C GLU A 254 13.53 -6.79 -25.37
N LEU A 255 12.77 -7.80 -24.93
CA LEU A 255 12.06 -7.79 -23.65
C LEU A 255 12.97 -7.95 -22.42
N GLU A 256 14.03 -8.77 -22.50
CA GLU A 256 15.03 -8.91 -21.43
C GLU A 256 15.84 -7.62 -21.23
N GLU A 257 16.25 -6.96 -22.32
CA GLU A 257 16.90 -5.65 -22.31
C GLU A 257 15.97 -4.56 -21.76
N GLY A 258 14.69 -4.57 -22.17
CA GLY A 258 13.66 -3.68 -21.63
C GLY A 258 13.40 -3.87 -20.13
N ARG A 259 13.37 -5.14 -19.66
CA ARG A 259 13.20 -5.47 -18.24
C ARG A 259 14.38 -4.96 -17.40
N MET A 260 15.61 -5.17 -17.87
CA MET A 260 16.81 -4.69 -17.19
C MET A 260 16.86 -3.15 -17.12
N GLY A 261 16.40 -2.46 -18.18
CA GLY A 261 16.25 -1.01 -18.18
C GLY A 261 15.21 -0.49 -17.17
N LEU A 262 14.12 -1.23 -16.96
CA LEU A 262 13.11 -0.93 -15.95
C LEU A 262 13.61 -1.23 -14.53
N GLU A 263 14.31 -2.35 -14.30
CA GLU A 263 14.94 -2.67 -13.01
C GLU A 263 15.91 -1.54 -12.58
N MET A 264 16.80 -1.10 -13.47
CA MET A 264 17.68 0.04 -13.20
C MET A 264 16.94 1.37 -12.96
N ALA A 265 15.77 1.58 -13.56
CA ALA A 265 14.95 2.76 -13.30
C ALA A 265 14.29 2.68 -11.92
N VAL A 266 13.79 1.51 -11.53
CA VAL A 266 13.21 1.24 -10.21
C VAL A 266 14.26 1.43 -9.10
N GLU A 267 15.50 0.95 -9.28
CA GLU A 267 16.59 1.17 -8.33
C GLU A 267 16.93 2.66 -8.16
N ARG A 268 17.00 3.43 -9.26
CA ARG A 268 17.21 4.89 -9.19
C ARG A 268 16.07 5.60 -8.47
N HIS A 269 14.82 5.17 -8.69
CA HIS A 269 13.68 5.73 -7.98
C HIS A 269 13.69 5.38 -6.50
N HIS A 270 14.08 4.16 -6.11
CA HIS A 270 14.26 3.79 -4.70
C HIS A 270 15.35 4.64 -4.02
N ALA A 271 16.52 4.80 -4.63
CA ALA A 271 17.59 5.65 -4.09
C ALA A 271 17.14 7.13 -3.95
N MET A 272 16.35 7.64 -4.91
CA MET A 272 15.78 8.98 -4.85
C MET A 272 14.68 9.11 -3.78
N ILE A 273 13.90 8.06 -3.52
CA ILE A 273 12.92 8.01 -2.43
C ILE A 273 13.65 8.01 -1.08
N GLU A 274 14.62 7.11 -0.86
CA GLU A 274 15.45 7.11 0.37
C GLU A 274 16.07 8.49 0.65
N GLN A 275 16.62 9.14 -0.38
CA GLN A 275 17.20 10.48 -0.23
C GLN A 275 16.13 11.51 0.18
N LYS A 276 14.94 11.46 -0.40
CA LYS A 276 13.82 12.34 -0.02
C LYS A 276 13.30 12.05 1.39
N GLU A 277 13.25 10.78 1.81
CA GLU A 277 12.85 10.39 3.16
C GLU A 277 13.85 10.86 4.21
N ARG A 278 15.15 10.74 3.96
CA ARG A 278 16.20 11.31 4.83
C ARG A 278 16.04 12.83 4.96
N THR A 279 15.79 13.55 3.86
CA THR A 279 15.52 15.01 3.94
C THR A 279 14.21 15.36 4.63
N ARG A 280 13.16 14.52 4.51
CA ARG A 280 11.90 14.67 5.28
C ARG A 280 12.18 14.54 6.78
N ASP A 281 12.96 13.56 7.19
CA ASP A 281 13.23 13.29 8.60
C ASP A 281 14.16 14.35 9.22
N GLU A 282 15.07 14.93 8.43
CA GLU A 282 15.84 16.13 8.82
C GLU A 282 14.94 17.36 8.96
N MET A 283 14.03 17.59 8.01
CA MET A 283 13.05 18.68 8.08
C MET A 283 12.07 18.54 9.25
N LEU A 284 11.66 17.31 9.59
CA LEU A 284 10.83 17.05 10.77
C LEU A 284 11.58 17.35 12.08
N LYS A 285 12.84 16.91 12.20
CA LYS A 285 13.69 17.26 13.36
C LYS A 285 13.89 18.77 13.49
N GLN A 286 14.10 19.48 12.38
CA GLN A 286 14.19 20.95 12.38
C GLN A 286 12.86 21.61 12.77
N LEU A 287 11.74 21.08 12.29
CA LEU A 287 10.40 21.56 12.65
C LEU A 287 10.12 21.39 14.15
N ASP A 288 10.52 20.26 14.73
CA ASP A 288 10.33 19.99 16.16
C ASP A 288 11.24 20.86 17.04
N LEU A 289 12.51 21.06 16.64
CA LEU A 289 13.39 22.04 17.29
C LEU A 289 12.79 23.46 17.25
N LEU A 290 12.24 23.88 16.11
CA LEU A 290 11.58 25.18 15.96
C LEU A 290 10.28 25.28 16.78
N LYS A 291 9.57 24.17 17.03
CA LYS A 291 8.42 24.15 17.97
C LYS A 291 8.90 24.32 19.41
N GLU A 292 9.96 23.63 19.81
CA GLU A 292 10.56 23.77 21.15
C GLU A 292 11.06 25.20 21.39
N GLU A 293 11.76 25.79 20.42
CA GLU A 293 12.17 27.21 20.46
C GLU A 293 10.96 28.16 20.52
N ALA A 294 9.89 27.90 19.76
CA ALA A 294 8.67 28.71 19.79
C ALA A 294 7.91 28.60 21.12
N VAL A 295 7.87 27.41 21.73
CA VAL A 295 7.32 27.20 23.08
C VAL A 295 8.18 27.92 24.12
N HIS A 296 9.51 27.80 24.04
CA HIS A 296 10.42 28.48 24.94
C HIS A 296 10.29 30.01 24.85
N ALA A 297 10.28 30.56 23.63
CA ALA A 297 10.04 31.98 23.39
C ALA A 297 8.65 32.44 23.86
N ALA A 298 7.61 31.59 23.78
CA ALA A 298 6.30 31.88 24.34
C ALA A 298 6.33 31.91 25.87
N THR A 299 7.02 30.97 26.53
CA THR A 299 7.18 30.96 28.00
C THR A 299 7.96 32.17 28.50
N GLU A 300 9.06 32.53 27.83
CA GLU A 300 9.84 33.73 28.14
C GLU A 300 9.03 35.01 27.92
N ARG A 301 8.23 35.08 26.85
CA ARG A 301 7.31 36.21 26.65
C ARG A 301 6.26 36.30 27.74
N THR A 302 5.75 35.19 28.28
CA THR A 302 4.83 35.22 29.42
C THR A 302 5.52 35.62 30.72
N ARG A 303 6.76 35.17 30.96
CA ARG A 303 7.59 35.58 32.11
C ARG A 303 7.84 37.09 32.11
N LEU A 304 8.37 37.61 31.00
CA LEU A 304 8.60 39.05 30.80
C LEU A 304 7.30 39.88 30.90
N ALA A 305 6.15 39.35 30.44
CA ALA A 305 4.87 40.02 30.60
C ALA A 305 4.38 40.08 32.05
N MET A 306 4.71 39.08 32.89
CA MET A 306 4.46 39.14 34.34
C MET A 306 5.41 40.14 35.00
N GLU A 307 6.71 40.11 34.71
CA GLU A 307 7.70 41.07 35.24
C GLU A 307 7.32 42.52 34.91
N VAL A 308 6.90 42.81 33.66
CA VAL A 308 6.41 44.14 33.27
C VAL A 308 5.13 44.53 34.02
N LYS A 309 4.25 43.57 34.33
CA LYS A 309 3.00 43.81 35.09
C LYS A 309 3.28 44.11 36.56
N ASP A 310 4.31 43.49 37.14
CA ASP A 310 4.74 43.70 38.52
C ASP A 310 5.50 45.02 38.66
N VAL A 311 6.44 45.33 37.77
CA VAL A 311 7.08 46.66 37.66
C VAL A 311 6.03 47.76 37.43
N SER A 312 4.97 47.50 36.65
CA SER A 312 3.82 48.40 36.52
C SER A 312 3.05 48.58 37.84
N HIS A 313 2.90 47.54 38.67
CA HIS A 313 2.26 47.66 39.98
C HIS A 313 3.13 48.45 40.96
N ASP A 314 4.43 48.23 40.98
CA ASP A 314 5.35 48.97 41.85
C ASP A 314 5.50 50.43 41.41
N ALA A 315 5.57 50.71 40.10
CA ALA A 315 5.49 52.07 39.58
C ALA A 315 4.18 52.78 39.95
N ARG A 316 3.04 52.06 40.02
CA ARG A 316 1.76 52.61 40.53
C ARG A 316 1.80 52.85 42.04
N ARG A 317 2.37 51.92 42.83
CA ARG A 317 2.54 52.08 44.28
C ARG A 317 3.41 53.29 44.61
N GLU A 318 4.51 53.47 43.90
CA GLU A 318 5.39 54.64 44.03
C GLU A 318 4.72 55.93 43.55
N ALA A 319 3.97 55.91 42.44
CA ALA A 319 3.17 57.06 42.01
C ALA A 319 2.11 57.45 43.06
N ASP A 320 1.45 56.49 43.70
CA ASP A 320 0.50 56.73 44.79
C ASP A 320 1.19 57.23 46.07
N ALA A 321 2.38 56.72 46.40
CA ALA A 321 3.20 57.21 47.51
C ALA A 321 3.65 58.66 47.27
N LEU A 322 4.13 58.97 46.06
CA LEU A 322 4.48 60.32 45.63
C LEU A 322 3.26 61.25 45.66
N ASN A 323 2.09 60.79 45.19
CA ASN A 323 0.85 61.56 45.27
C ASN A 323 0.42 61.84 46.73
N ARG A 324 0.63 60.90 47.66
CA ARG A 324 0.43 61.14 49.10
C ARG A 324 1.41 62.18 49.62
N LYS A 325 2.70 62.07 49.29
CA LYS A 325 3.74 63.05 49.69
C LYS A 325 3.49 64.45 49.09
N VAL A 326 3.00 64.54 47.87
CA VAL A 326 2.58 65.80 47.22
C VAL A 326 1.36 66.40 47.93
N ARG A 327 0.40 65.58 48.40
CA ARG A 327 -0.73 66.07 49.22
C ARG A 327 -0.27 66.57 50.59
N GLU A 328 0.61 65.83 51.27
CA GLU A 328 1.24 66.24 52.54
C GLU A 328 2.01 67.55 52.38
N TYR A 329 2.86 67.66 51.34
CA TYR A 329 3.61 68.88 51.00
C TYR A 329 2.67 70.06 50.70
N ASN A 330 1.62 69.88 49.90
CA ASN A 330 0.64 70.94 49.64
C ASN A 330 -0.13 71.35 50.91
N GLN A 331 -0.40 70.42 51.82
CA GLN A 331 -1.02 70.74 53.12
C GLN A 331 -0.05 71.51 54.03
N ALA A 332 1.23 71.14 54.06
CA ALA A 332 2.28 71.87 54.76
C ALA A 332 2.49 73.27 54.17
N LEU A 333 2.55 73.41 52.85
CA LEU A 333 2.65 74.69 52.15
C LEU A 333 1.46 75.61 52.44
N ARG A 334 0.24 75.08 52.52
CA ARG A 334 -0.95 75.83 52.97
C ARG A 334 -0.84 76.26 54.44
N ARG A 335 -0.24 75.45 55.32
CA ARG A 335 0.03 75.83 56.71
C ARG A 335 1.09 76.94 56.78
N CYS A 336 2.21 76.82 56.07
CA CYS A 336 3.24 77.85 55.96
C CYS A 336 2.65 79.17 55.45
N LYS A 337 1.92 79.18 54.34
CA LYS A 337 1.25 80.39 53.83
C LYS A 337 0.28 81.02 54.81
N LYS A 338 -0.39 80.22 55.66
CA LYS A 338 -1.28 80.74 56.71
C LYS A 338 -0.49 81.37 57.87
N VAL A 339 0.69 80.84 58.19
CA VAL A 339 1.62 81.43 59.17
C VAL A 339 2.30 82.69 58.62
N GLU A 340 2.73 82.70 57.35
CA GLU A 340 3.25 83.88 56.65
C GLU A 340 2.22 85.01 56.61
N LEU A 341 0.94 84.71 56.33
CA LEU A 341 -0.13 85.71 56.36
C LEU A 341 -0.37 86.25 57.77
N ALA A 342 -0.28 85.40 58.80
CA ALA A 342 -0.36 85.83 60.20
C ALA A 342 0.82 86.71 60.60
N LEU A 343 2.05 86.35 60.19
CA LEU A 343 3.26 87.13 60.42
C LEU A 343 3.20 88.50 59.73
N ASN A 344 2.74 88.55 58.47
CA ASN A 344 2.55 89.81 57.75
C ASN A 344 1.47 90.70 58.40
N ASN A 345 0.40 90.10 58.95
CA ASN A 345 -0.59 90.85 59.74
C ASN A 345 0.01 91.40 61.05
N SER A 346 0.86 90.65 61.75
CA SER A 346 1.56 91.15 62.93
C SER A 346 2.58 92.25 62.58
N LEU A 347 3.30 92.11 61.47
CA LEU A 347 4.25 93.12 60.97
C LEU A 347 3.53 94.41 60.53
N SER A 348 2.33 94.34 59.97
CA SER A 348 1.54 95.54 59.62
C SER A 348 0.99 96.28 60.85
N GLN A 349 0.81 95.58 61.98
CA GLN A 349 0.43 96.19 63.26
C GLN A 349 1.62 96.83 64.01
N HIS A 350 2.85 96.36 63.76
CA HIS A 350 4.06 96.87 64.41
C HIS A 350 4.24 98.40 64.33
N PRO A 351 4.17 99.08 63.16
CA PRO A 351 4.33 100.54 63.09
C PRO A 351 3.20 101.34 63.75
N PHE A 352 2.03 100.75 64.00
CA PHE A 352 0.97 101.40 64.79
C PHE A 352 1.32 101.37 66.29
N LEU A 353 1.75 100.23 66.80
CA LEU A 353 2.21 100.08 68.19
C LEU A 353 3.48 100.91 68.46
N GLN A 354 4.36 101.02 67.47
CA GLN A 354 5.58 101.84 67.55
C GLN A 354 5.26 103.33 67.67
N ARG A 355 4.26 103.84 66.90
CA ARG A 355 3.75 105.21 67.08
C ARG A 355 3.10 105.45 68.44
N GLN A 356 2.39 104.46 68.99
CA GLN A 356 1.86 104.56 70.36
C GLN A 356 2.97 104.63 71.42
N LEU A 357 4.10 103.96 71.20
CA LEU A 357 5.28 104.07 72.07
C LEU A 357 5.93 105.46 71.96
N ASP A 358 6.11 105.98 70.75
CA ASP A 358 6.68 107.32 70.51
C ASP A 358 5.83 108.44 71.14
N GLU A 359 4.50 108.31 71.09
CA GLU A 359 3.54 109.22 71.74
C GLU A 359 3.74 109.26 73.27
N VAL A 360 3.87 108.09 73.91
CA VAL A 360 4.12 107.97 75.36
C VAL A 360 5.49 108.52 75.75
N VAL A 361 6.53 108.29 74.95
CA VAL A 361 7.86 108.89 75.16
C VAL A 361 7.80 110.42 75.11
N ARG A 362 7.00 110.98 74.20
CA ARG A 362 6.80 112.44 74.07
C ARG A 362 6.07 113.05 75.27
N GLN A 363 5.11 112.33 75.85
CA GLN A 363 4.41 112.73 77.07
C GLN A 363 5.35 112.74 78.30
N VAL A 364 6.30 111.80 78.39
CA VAL A 364 7.32 111.77 79.46
C VAL A 364 8.33 112.91 79.34
N ALA A 365 8.65 113.37 78.12
CA ALA A 365 9.53 114.51 77.89
C ALA A 365 8.89 115.83 78.37
N ALA A 366 7.63 116.08 78.00
CA ALA A 366 6.91 117.31 78.37
C ALA A 366 6.78 117.50 79.90
N LEU A 367 6.65 116.40 80.66
CA LEU A 367 6.60 116.42 82.13
C LEU A 367 7.95 116.76 82.81
N ARG A 368 9.07 116.66 82.09
CA ARG A 368 10.40 117.06 82.61
C ARG A 368 10.67 118.55 82.42
N ASP A 369 10.33 119.11 81.26
CA ASP A 369 10.52 120.54 80.97
C ASP A 369 9.65 121.44 81.86
N ALA A 370 8.46 120.96 82.26
CA ALA A 370 7.59 121.66 83.20
C ALA A 370 8.16 121.75 84.64
N LYS A 371 9.13 120.91 84.99
CA LYS A 371 9.78 120.95 86.31
C LYS A 371 10.89 122.00 86.38
N ALA A 372 11.69 122.14 85.32
CA ALA A 372 12.84 123.06 85.29
C ALA A 372 12.42 124.55 85.38
N LYS A 373 11.32 124.93 84.72
CA LYS A 373 10.86 126.33 84.66
C LYS A 373 10.29 126.90 85.97
N ASN A 374 9.98 126.05 86.95
CA ASN A 374 9.46 126.50 88.24
C ASN A 374 10.56 126.82 89.27
N ASP A 375 11.80 126.36 89.04
CA ASP A 375 12.93 126.59 89.97
C ASP A 375 13.68 127.90 89.64
N GLU A 376 13.65 128.40 88.40
CA GLU A 376 14.32 129.65 87.99
C GLU A 376 13.58 130.93 88.42
N ALA A 377 12.25 130.86 88.63
CA ALA A 377 11.42 132.04 88.94
C ALA A 377 11.55 132.57 90.38
N ALA A 378 12.39 131.97 91.23
CA ALA A 378 12.49 132.28 92.65
C ALA A 378 13.61 133.27 93.05
N GLU A 379 14.59 133.54 92.17
CA GLU A 379 15.81 134.31 92.52
C GLU A 379 15.86 135.74 91.94
N GLU A 380 15.08 136.09 90.90
CA GLU A 380 15.23 137.38 90.20
C GLU A 380 14.56 138.61 90.87
N ILE A 381 13.70 138.45 91.88
CA ILE A 381 12.93 139.57 92.48
C ILE A 381 13.55 140.02 93.82
N ARG A 382 14.87 140.22 93.89
CA ARG A 382 15.53 140.72 95.14
C ARG A 382 16.63 141.76 95.01
N ARG A 383 17.17 142.08 93.83
CA ARG A 383 18.19 143.14 93.72
C ARG A 383 18.02 144.03 92.50
N ASP A 384 17.97 145.33 92.83
CA ASP A 384 18.24 146.49 91.99
C ASP A 384 17.08 147.00 91.10
N VAL A 385 16.35 148.03 91.57
CA VAL A 385 16.63 149.45 91.27
C VAL A 385 15.88 150.31 92.31
N ASP A 386 16.57 150.71 93.37
CA ASP A 386 16.14 151.79 94.30
C ASP A 386 17.16 152.96 94.29
N VAL A 387 18.21 152.85 93.45
CA VAL A 387 19.38 153.72 93.45
C VAL A 387 19.79 154.04 92.01
N HIS A 388 18.94 154.77 91.27
CA HIS A 388 19.29 156.10 90.76
C HIS A 388 18.31 156.70 89.74
N ILE A 389 18.33 158.04 89.69
CA ILE A 389 17.75 158.92 88.67
C ILE A 389 16.24 159.23 88.81
N SER A 390 15.87 159.52 90.06
CA SER A 390 15.04 160.70 90.39
C SER A 390 15.73 162.05 90.06
N ASN A 391 16.68 162.08 89.11
CA ASN A 391 17.65 163.18 88.95
C ASN A 391 18.15 163.35 87.50
N LEU A 392 17.24 163.56 86.55
CA LEU A 392 17.51 164.49 85.42
C LEU A 392 16.22 164.95 84.73
N LEU A 393 15.73 166.16 85.07
CA LEU A 393 15.24 167.22 84.16
C LEU A 393 14.38 168.29 84.89
N LYS A 394 14.94 169.50 85.08
CA LYS A 394 14.43 170.91 84.96
C LYS A 394 12.97 171.25 85.42
N GLN A 395 12.65 172.39 86.05
CA GLN A 395 12.99 173.83 85.78
C GLN A 395 13.03 174.70 87.07
N GLU A 396 13.97 175.67 87.25
CA GLU A 396 13.86 177.18 87.20
C GLU A 396 13.25 177.87 88.47
N THR A 397 13.58 179.09 88.96
CA THR A 397 13.99 180.43 88.40
C THR A 397 14.75 181.39 89.37
N ALA A 398 15.44 182.44 88.86
CA ALA A 398 15.73 183.83 89.41
C ALA A 398 16.65 184.02 90.68
N GLU A 399 17.81 184.73 90.70
CA GLU A 399 18.17 186.19 90.54
C GLU A 399 18.20 186.99 91.90
N GLU A 400 19.04 188.03 92.21
CA GLU A 400 20.04 188.85 91.47
C GLU A 400 21.19 189.49 92.38
N GLU A 401 21.52 190.80 92.26
CA GLU A 401 22.49 191.72 92.97
C GLU A 401 24.04 191.46 92.86
N LYS A 402 24.92 192.24 92.18
CA LYS A 402 25.24 193.69 92.00
C LYS A 402 26.18 194.30 93.09
N LYS A 403 27.16 195.18 92.81
CA LYS A 403 27.88 195.51 91.54
C LYS A 403 29.25 196.24 91.72
N GLU A 404 29.78 196.42 92.94
CA GLU A 404 30.69 197.56 93.22
C GLU A 404 32.20 197.27 93.34
N TRP A 405 32.66 196.02 93.42
CA TRP A 405 34.11 195.72 93.47
C TRP A 405 34.81 195.71 92.09
N LEU A 406 34.16 196.23 91.05
CA LEU A 406 34.61 196.14 89.66
C LEU A 406 35.84 197.03 89.32
N VAL A 407 36.15 198.04 90.14
CA VAL A 407 37.14 199.07 89.79
C VAL A 407 38.59 198.67 90.10
N GLN A 408 38.83 197.75 91.05
CA GLN A 408 40.18 197.28 91.38
C GLN A 408 40.68 196.15 90.47
N LEU A 409 39.78 195.35 89.88
CA LEU A 409 40.13 194.15 89.11
C LEU A 409 40.60 194.45 87.66
N MET A 410 40.50 195.69 87.17
CA MET A 410 40.81 196.03 85.77
C MET A 410 42.31 196.12 85.43
N GLU A 411 43.20 196.18 86.43
CA GLU A 411 44.66 196.22 86.19
C GLU A 411 45.27 194.81 86.10
N ASP A 412 44.79 193.85 86.90
CA ASP A 412 45.30 192.47 86.92
C ASP A 412 44.95 191.66 85.66
N VAL A 413 43.81 191.95 85.01
CA VAL A 413 43.32 191.19 83.84
C VAL A 413 44.28 191.28 82.64
N LYS A 414 44.94 192.42 82.42
CA LYS A 414 45.83 192.63 81.26
C LYS A 414 47.08 191.76 81.25
N ALA A 415 47.53 191.26 82.41
CA ALA A 415 48.66 190.34 82.48
C ALA A 415 48.26 188.92 82.03
N LEU A 416 47.07 188.45 82.46
CA LEU A 416 46.59 187.09 82.21
C LEU A 416 46.10 186.85 80.78
N GLU A 417 45.75 187.90 80.04
CA GLU A 417 45.35 187.80 78.62
C GLU A 417 46.51 187.42 77.68
N ALA A 418 47.77 187.66 78.08
CA ALA A 418 48.94 187.34 77.26
C ALA A 418 49.27 185.83 77.29
N ASP A 419 49.36 185.25 78.48
CA ASP A 419 49.73 183.83 78.67
C ASP A 419 48.68 182.87 78.07
N LEU A 420 47.40 183.28 78.08
CA LEU A 420 46.30 182.45 77.55
C LEU A 420 46.38 182.26 76.02
N ALA A 421 46.98 183.21 75.30
CA ALA A 421 47.09 183.15 73.85
C ALA A 421 48.11 182.10 73.36
N GLU A 422 49.15 181.81 74.13
CA GLU A 422 50.19 180.86 73.74
C GLU A 422 49.71 179.40 73.89
N VAL A 423 49.06 179.08 75.02
CA VAL A 423 48.52 177.73 75.31
C VAL A 423 47.45 177.29 74.30
N THR A 424 46.58 178.21 73.83
CA THR A 424 45.53 177.85 72.85
C THR A 424 46.09 177.42 71.49
N LYS A 425 47.30 177.88 71.15
CA LYS A 425 47.97 177.53 69.90
C LYS A 425 48.54 176.10 69.95
N GLU A 426 49.16 175.72 71.06
CA GLU A 426 49.68 174.36 71.27
C GLU A 426 48.55 173.32 71.33
N GLU A 427 47.40 173.65 71.93
CA GLU A 427 46.25 172.75 71.98
C GLU A 427 45.71 172.45 70.56
N HIS A 428 45.67 173.47 69.70
CA HIS A 428 45.17 173.35 68.34
C HIS A 428 46.02 172.41 67.46
N ASP A 429 47.34 172.46 67.58
CA ASP A 429 48.23 171.60 66.79
C ASP A 429 48.25 170.15 67.34
N ASN A 430 48.18 169.95 68.65
CA ASN A 430 48.02 168.62 69.25
C ASN A 430 46.71 167.93 68.81
N ARG A 431 45.59 168.66 68.70
CA ARG A 431 44.31 168.13 68.19
C ARG A 431 44.43 167.63 66.74
N LYS A 432 45.23 168.28 65.88
CA LYS A 432 45.46 167.82 64.48
C LYS A 432 46.21 166.49 64.42
N VAL A 433 47.23 166.31 65.27
CA VAL A 433 48.02 165.07 65.34
C VAL A 433 47.14 163.91 65.80
N LEU A 434 46.31 164.12 66.83
CA LEU A 434 45.34 163.12 67.31
C LEU A 434 44.35 162.71 66.22
N ALA A 435 43.77 163.67 65.49
CA ALA A 435 42.83 163.39 64.40
C ALA A 435 43.45 162.56 63.27
N ARG A 436 44.74 162.79 62.95
CA ARG A 436 45.47 162.00 61.96
C ARG A 436 45.72 160.57 62.44
N LEU A 437 46.22 160.40 63.67
CA LEU A 437 46.52 159.07 64.23
C LEU A 437 45.25 158.21 64.42
N SER A 438 44.11 158.81 64.78
CA SER A 438 42.83 158.09 64.83
C SER A 438 42.38 157.61 63.44
N ALA A 439 42.53 158.44 62.40
CA ALA A 439 42.19 158.06 61.04
C ALA A 439 43.09 156.93 60.49
N GLU A 440 44.40 156.98 60.76
CA GLU A 440 45.35 155.92 60.40
C GLU A 440 45.01 154.59 61.12
N ARG A 441 44.63 154.64 62.40
CA ARG A 441 44.18 153.46 63.17
C ARG A 441 42.88 152.85 62.61
N GLU A 442 41.89 153.67 62.27
CA GLU A 442 40.63 153.19 61.68
C GLU A 442 40.81 152.60 60.27
N ALA A 443 41.75 153.13 59.48
CA ALA A 443 42.09 152.57 58.18
C ALA A 443 42.75 151.18 58.33
N ALA A 444 43.71 151.05 59.25
CA ALA A 444 44.37 149.78 59.54
C ALA A 444 43.39 148.71 60.08
N ALA A 445 42.46 149.11 60.96
CA ALA A 445 41.43 148.21 61.49
C ALA A 445 40.47 147.69 60.39
N ARG A 446 40.09 148.56 59.44
CA ARG A 446 39.25 148.17 58.29
C ARG A 446 39.97 147.21 57.35
N GLU A 447 41.24 147.45 57.03
CA GLU A 447 41.99 146.53 56.15
C GLU A 447 42.25 145.17 56.84
N ALA A 448 42.55 145.16 58.15
CA ALA A 448 42.67 143.92 58.91
C ALA A 448 41.37 143.11 58.93
N ALA A 449 40.20 143.75 59.11
CA ALA A 449 38.90 143.09 59.06
C ALA A 449 38.60 142.50 57.67
N LYS A 450 38.92 143.23 56.60
CA LYS A 450 38.78 142.78 55.21
C LYS A 450 39.68 141.58 54.89
N VAL A 451 40.94 141.59 55.34
CA VAL A 451 41.85 140.45 55.20
C VAL A 451 41.33 139.23 55.97
N MET A 452 40.89 139.39 57.23
CA MET A 452 40.30 138.30 58.01
C MET A 452 39.05 137.71 57.34
N GLN A 453 38.19 138.54 56.75
CA GLN A 453 37.01 138.06 56.03
C GLN A 453 37.43 137.24 54.80
N SER A 454 38.31 137.78 53.96
CA SER A 454 38.82 137.05 52.78
C SER A 454 39.50 135.72 53.14
N ALA A 455 40.18 135.65 54.29
CA ALA A 455 40.81 134.41 54.77
C ALA A 455 39.78 133.36 55.25
N LYS A 456 38.65 133.80 55.82
CA LYS A 456 37.52 132.91 56.13
C LYS A 456 36.87 132.39 54.85
N ASP A 457 36.58 133.28 53.91
CA ASP A 457 35.94 132.93 52.64
C ASP A 457 36.78 131.88 51.87
N VAL A 458 38.11 132.08 51.78
CA VAL A 458 39.05 131.11 51.18
C VAL A 458 39.12 129.79 51.96
N HIS A 459 39.00 129.80 53.29
CA HIS A 459 38.99 128.59 54.10
C HIS A 459 37.67 127.79 53.96
N GLU A 460 36.54 128.48 53.78
CA GLU A 460 35.25 127.85 53.45
C GLU A 460 35.26 127.27 52.03
N GLU A 461 35.82 127.99 51.05
CA GLU A 461 36.05 127.44 49.70
C GLU A 461 36.94 126.19 49.74
N LEU A 462 38.04 126.20 50.51
CA LEU A 462 38.93 125.04 50.66
C LEU A 462 38.16 123.82 51.19
N LYS A 463 37.35 123.98 52.24
CA LYS A 463 36.49 122.90 52.76
C LYS A 463 35.52 122.37 51.71
N VAL A 464 34.91 123.24 50.90
CA VAL A 464 34.04 122.81 49.79
C VAL A 464 34.85 122.02 48.75
N LYS A 465 36.07 122.44 48.41
CA LYS A 465 36.94 121.68 47.49
C LYS A 465 37.38 120.34 48.07
N GLU A 466 37.71 120.25 49.35
CA GLU A 466 38.05 119.00 50.04
C GLU A 466 36.90 118.00 50.02
N LEU A 467 35.67 118.45 50.30
CA LEU A 467 34.46 117.62 50.19
C LEU A 467 34.24 117.12 48.76
N VAL A 468 34.41 117.98 47.74
CA VAL A 468 34.32 117.60 46.32
C VAL A 468 35.41 116.59 45.94
N ILE A 469 36.64 116.73 46.44
CA ILE A 469 37.72 115.76 46.22
C ILE A 469 37.38 114.42 46.86
N MET A 470 36.82 114.41 48.08
CA MET A 470 36.40 113.19 48.75
C MET A 470 35.28 112.47 47.98
N ASP A 471 34.27 113.20 47.50
CA ASP A 471 33.18 112.66 46.68
C ASP A 471 33.68 112.11 45.33
N LEU A 472 34.59 112.81 44.65
CA LEU A 472 35.21 112.34 43.41
C LEU A 472 36.07 111.10 43.64
N THR A 473 36.84 111.06 44.73
CA THR A 473 37.65 109.90 45.11
C THR A 473 36.77 108.69 45.38
N LYS A 474 35.66 108.88 46.11
CA LYS A 474 34.66 107.84 46.35
C LYS A 474 34.04 107.34 45.05
N ARG A 475 33.67 108.24 44.12
CA ARG A 475 33.18 107.86 42.78
C ARG A 475 34.21 107.07 41.96
N VAL A 476 35.51 107.36 42.08
CA VAL A 476 36.57 106.59 41.43
C VAL A 476 36.67 105.18 42.03
N VAL A 477 36.62 105.05 43.36
CA VAL A 477 36.60 103.74 44.04
C VAL A 477 35.35 102.94 43.66
N ASP A 478 34.16 103.56 43.68
CA ASP A 478 32.89 102.94 43.27
C ASP A 478 32.89 102.53 41.78
N SER A 479 33.60 103.26 40.93
CA SER A 479 33.76 102.90 39.51
C SER A 479 34.74 101.75 39.33
N ALA A 480 35.82 101.70 40.10
CA ALA A 480 36.80 100.62 40.07
C ALA A 480 36.24 99.29 40.63
N THR A 481 35.42 99.34 41.68
CA THR A 481 34.71 98.15 42.19
C THR A 481 33.70 97.64 41.16
N ARG A 482 32.89 98.51 40.57
CA ARG A 482 31.99 98.15 39.46
C ARG A 482 32.74 97.54 38.27
N LEU A 483 33.87 98.10 37.85
CA LEU A 483 34.69 97.54 36.77
C LEU A 483 35.19 96.13 37.11
N LYS A 484 35.64 95.91 38.34
CA LYS A 484 36.08 94.60 38.84
C LYS A 484 34.92 93.59 38.85
N ASP A 485 33.72 94.01 39.23
CA ASP A 485 32.54 93.14 39.24
C ASP A 485 32.02 92.85 37.82
N PHE A 486 32.08 93.81 36.89
CA PHE A 486 31.85 93.57 35.47
C PHE A 486 32.88 92.61 34.86
N SER A 487 34.15 92.68 35.25
CA SER A 487 35.17 91.69 34.84
C SER A 487 34.81 90.29 35.31
N LYS A 488 34.43 90.11 36.58
CA LYS A 488 33.98 88.81 37.11
C LYS A 488 32.75 88.28 36.37
N LEU A 489 31.77 89.15 36.10
CA LEU A 489 30.56 88.79 35.35
C LEU A 489 30.91 88.38 33.91
N TYR A 490 31.81 89.10 33.25
CA TYR A 490 32.30 88.75 31.92
C TYR A 490 33.02 87.39 31.91
N ASP A 491 33.89 87.13 32.89
CA ASP A 491 34.57 85.83 33.02
C ASP A 491 33.59 84.69 33.33
N ALA A 492 32.57 84.93 34.17
CA ALA A 492 31.50 83.97 34.42
C ALA A 492 30.71 83.65 33.14
N VAL A 493 30.26 84.68 32.40
CA VAL A 493 29.55 84.52 31.11
C VAL A 493 30.44 83.84 30.06
N LYS A 494 31.75 84.12 30.04
CA LYS A 494 32.73 83.46 29.16
C LYS A 494 32.89 81.98 29.51
N ILE A 495 32.94 81.63 30.80
CA ILE A 495 32.98 80.24 31.27
C ILE A 495 31.66 79.52 30.93
N GLU A 496 30.51 80.16 31.12
CA GLU A 496 29.20 79.61 30.76
C GLU A 496 29.05 79.42 29.26
N ARG A 497 29.39 80.43 28.44
CA ARG A 497 29.45 80.30 26.98
C ARG A 497 30.32 79.11 26.57
N ASN A 498 31.51 78.98 27.14
CA ASN A 498 32.39 77.84 26.83
C ASN A 498 31.74 76.51 27.22
N LYS A 499 31.15 76.39 28.42
CA LYS A 499 30.38 75.19 28.83
C LYS A 499 29.22 74.89 27.87
N TYR A 500 28.49 75.89 27.38
CA TYR A 500 27.44 75.70 26.39
C TYR A 500 27.99 75.26 25.04
N VAL A 501 29.11 75.82 24.57
CA VAL A 501 29.80 75.36 23.35
C VAL A 501 30.22 73.89 23.48
N THR A 502 30.80 73.48 24.62
CA THR A 502 31.16 72.07 24.84
C THR A 502 29.93 71.17 24.86
N LYS A 503 28.84 71.58 25.54
CA LYS A 503 27.56 70.84 25.53
C LYS A 503 26.93 70.74 24.14
N ILE A 504 27.04 71.79 23.33
CA ILE A 504 26.57 71.78 21.94
C ILE A 504 27.41 70.81 21.12
N GLN A 505 28.74 70.80 21.27
CA GLN A 505 29.62 69.85 20.60
C GLN A 505 29.33 68.40 21.00
N THR A 506 29.21 68.08 22.29
CA THR A 506 28.90 66.72 22.74
C THR A 506 27.50 66.27 22.33
N SER A 507 26.50 67.16 22.35
CA SER A 507 25.16 66.84 21.84
C SER A 507 25.10 66.67 20.31
N ALA A 508 25.90 67.44 19.55
CA ALA A 508 26.01 67.29 18.11
C ALA A 508 26.72 65.98 17.73
N GLN A 509 27.76 65.60 18.47
CA GLN A 509 28.43 64.30 18.31
C GLN A 509 27.47 63.15 18.65
N ALA A 510 26.80 63.18 19.81
CA ALA A 510 25.82 62.16 20.18
C ALA A 510 24.68 62.06 19.14
N LEU A 511 24.25 63.17 18.55
CA LEU A 511 23.24 63.19 17.48
C LEU A 511 23.77 62.61 16.16
N ALA A 512 25.07 62.74 15.86
CA ALA A 512 25.70 62.07 14.73
C ALA A 512 25.80 60.56 14.96
N GLU A 513 26.30 60.13 16.12
CA GLU A 513 26.36 58.71 16.52
C GLU A 513 24.97 58.04 16.51
N MET A 514 23.93 58.73 16.98
CA MET A 514 22.56 58.22 16.91
C MET A 514 22.01 58.16 15.48
N LYS A 515 22.39 59.08 14.58
CA LYS A 515 22.05 58.99 13.15
C LYS A 515 22.75 57.82 12.46
N GLU A 516 23.99 57.51 12.82
CA GLU A 516 24.70 56.34 12.31
C GLU A 516 24.06 55.04 12.82
N LYS A 517 23.73 54.95 14.11
CA LYS A 517 22.95 53.84 14.68
C LYS A 517 21.60 53.66 13.99
N MET A 518 20.88 54.75 13.71
CA MET A 518 19.62 54.70 12.95
C MET A 518 19.82 54.14 11.53
N LYS A 519 20.90 54.51 10.82
CA LYS A 519 21.22 53.95 9.51
C LYS A 519 21.56 52.45 9.57
N ILE A 520 22.34 52.03 10.57
CA ILE A 520 22.68 50.61 10.77
C ILE A 520 21.41 49.80 11.02
N LEU A 521 20.56 50.23 11.96
CA LEU A 521 19.29 49.59 12.26
C LEU A 521 18.32 49.62 11.06
N GLN A 522 18.32 50.67 10.26
CA GLN A 522 17.52 50.72 9.03
C GLN A 522 17.99 49.68 8.00
N ASN A 523 19.30 49.59 7.76
CA ASN A 523 19.88 48.57 6.88
C ASN A 523 19.57 47.15 7.41
N GLU A 524 19.64 46.93 8.72
CA GLU A 524 19.32 45.66 9.36
C GLU A 524 17.83 45.30 9.20
N VAL A 525 16.92 46.26 9.34
CA VAL A 525 15.49 46.08 9.02
C VAL A 525 15.27 45.78 7.54
N GLU A 526 16.04 46.38 6.62
CA GLU A 526 15.96 46.09 5.19
C GLU A 526 16.48 44.67 4.85
N ILE A 527 17.57 44.23 5.49
CA ILE A 527 18.09 42.86 5.39
C ILE A 527 17.06 41.85 5.94
N LEU A 528 16.54 42.07 7.15
CA LEU A 528 15.55 41.18 7.77
C LEU A 528 14.24 41.10 6.96
N ARG A 529 13.83 42.19 6.30
CA ARG A 529 12.70 42.17 5.36
C ARG A 529 13.00 41.35 4.10
N ALA A 530 14.21 41.46 3.55
CA ALA A 530 14.62 40.66 2.40
C ALA A 530 14.70 39.16 2.75
N GLU A 531 15.26 38.82 3.91
CA GLU A 531 15.29 37.45 4.43
C GLU A 531 13.90 36.89 4.71
N SER A 532 12.99 37.67 5.33
CA SER A 532 11.60 37.26 5.51
C SER A 532 10.95 36.96 4.16
N ALA A 533 11.05 37.88 3.20
CA ALA A 533 10.46 37.69 1.88
C ALA A 533 11.05 36.49 1.11
N GLN A 534 12.33 36.16 1.34
CA GLN A 534 12.95 34.95 0.81
C GLN A 534 12.44 33.68 1.49
N LYS A 535 12.30 33.68 2.83
CA LYS A 535 11.71 32.58 3.61
C LYS A 535 10.24 32.36 3.23
N ASP A 536 9.47 33.41 3.04
CA ASP A 536 8.06 33.34 2.58
C ASP A 536 7.95 32.71 1.19
N ARG A 537 8.84 33.05 0.25
CA ARG A 537 8.91 32.42 -1.09
C ARG A 537 9.28 30.94 -1.01
N ALA A 538 10.25 30.59 -0.17
CA ALA A 538 10.65 29.19 0.05
C ALA A 538 9.47 28.39 0.66
N LEU A 539 8.87 28.90 1.72
CA LEU A 539 7.69 28.31 2.36
C LEU A 539 6.51 28.15 1.40
N HIS A 540 6.28 29.13 0.50
CA HIS A 540 5.25 29.02 -0.53
C HIS A 540 5.55 27.92 -1.55
N LYS A 541 6.82 27.78 -1.98
CA LYS A 541 7.27 26.69 -2.86
C LYS A 541 7.08 25.32 -2.19
N GLU A 542 7.50 25.16 -0.94
CA GLU A 542 7.28 23.92 -0.17
C GLU A 542 5.78 23.60 -0.01
N ARG A 543 4.92 24.60 0.20
CA ARG A 543 3.46 24.39 0.24
C ARG A 543 2.89 23.90 -1.10
N ILE A 544 3.42 24.37 -2.23
CA ILE A 544 3.04 23.90 -3.57
C ILE A 544 3.54 22.47 -3.79
N GLU A 545 4.78 22.16 -3.41
CA GLU A 545 5.34 20.80 -3.56
C GLU A 545 4.63 19.78 -2.64
N HIS A 546 4.29 20.17 -1.40
CA HIS A 546 3.50 19.36 -0.48
C HIS A 546 2.07 19.11 -1.00
N THR A 547 1.38 20.13 -1.52
CA THR A 547 0.03 19.95 -2.09
C THR A 547 0.07 19.13 -3.40
N GLY A 548 1.10 19.29 -4.23
CA GLY A 548 1.36 18.42 -5.37
C GLY A 548 1.58 16.96 -4.96
N SER A 549 2.36 16.73 -3.90
CA SER A 549 2.64 15.40 -3.35
C SER A 549 1.38 14.75 -2.74
N PHE A 550 0.55 15.53 -2.07
CA PHE A 550 -0.74 15.08 -1.54
C PHE A 550 -1.69 14.64 -2.68
N ASN A 551 -1.80 15.44 -3.74
CA ASN A 551 -2.61 15.11 -4.92
C ASN A 551 -2.09 13.85 -5.63
N ALA A 552 -0.77 13.70 -5.78
CA ALA A 552 -0.16 12.50 -6.37
C ALA A 552 -0.42 11.24 -5.52
N ARG A 553 -0.31 11.34 -4.18
CA ARG A 553 -0.66 10.25 -3.26
C ARG A 553 -2.12 9.83 -3.40
N ASP A 554 -3.03 10.79 -3.52
CA ASP A 554 -4.47 10.50 -3.60
C ASP A 554 -4.87 9.97 -4.99
N GLN A 555 -4.18 10.39 -6.06
CA GLN A 555 -4.25 9.74 -7.38
C GLN A 555 -3.78 8.28 -7.32
N LEU A 556 -2.61 8.02 -6.74
CA LEU A 556 -2.08 6.65 -6.56
C LEU A 556 -3.03 5.79 -5.72
N ARG A 557 -3.63 6.32 -4.64
CA ARG A 557 -4.66 5.62 -3.87
C ARG A 557 -5.90 5.28 -4.70
N ALA A 558 -6.36 6.19 -5.56
CA ALA A 558 -7.47 5.93 -6.47
C ALA A 558 -7.12 4.87 -7.52
N GLU A 559 -5.89 4.87 -8.03
CA GLU A 559 -5.39 3.85 -8.96
C GLU A 559 -5.23 2.48 -8.28
N THR A 560 -4.65 2.40 -7.08
CA THR A 560 -4.59 1.17 -6.28
C THR A 560 -5.98 0.61 -6.01
N ASN A 561 -6.95 1.44 -5.63
CA ASN A 561 -8.32 0.99 -5.42
C ASN A 561 -8.96 0.46 -6.71
N ARG A 562 -8.76 1.11 -7.87
CA ARG A 562 -9.23 0.62 -9.17
C ARG A 562 -8.58 -0.72 -9.54
N LEU A 563 -7.27 -0.86 -9.34
CA LEU A 563 -6.55 -2.11 -9.60
C LEU A 563 -7.04 -3.24 -8.68
N GLN A 564 -7.25 -2.97 -7.38
CA GLN A 564 -7.86 -3.93 -6.45
C GLN A 564 -9.28 -4.35 -6.86
N THR A 565 -10.10 -3.43 -7.39
CA THR A 565 -11.41 -3.79 -7.96
C THR A 565 -11.27 -4.69 -9.19
N CYS A 566 -10.36 -4.36 -10.11
CA CYS A 566 -10.09 -5.17 -11.29
C CYS A 566 -9.55 -6.57 -10.93
N VAL A 567 -8.69 -6.68 -9.92
CA VAL A 567 -8.20 -7.97 -9.41
C VAL A 567 -9.37 -8.80 -8.86
N ARG A 568 -10.23 -8.22 -8.02
CA ARG A 568 -11.44 -8.91 -7.50
C ARG A 568 -12.45 -9.29 -8.57
N GLU A 569 -12.50 -8.57 -9.69
CA GLU A 569 -13.31 -8.96 -10.86
C GLU A 569 -12.67 -10.16 -11.58
N LYS A 570 -11.34 -10.17 -11.74
CA LYS A 570 -10.62 -11.32 -12.33
C LYS A 570 -10.64 -12.55 -11.44
N GLU A 571 -10.47 -12.43 -10.13
CA GLU A 571 -10.64 -13.54 -9.17
C GLU A 571 -12.05 -14.18 -9.26
N LYS A 572 -13.09 -13.38 -9.56
CA LYS A 572 -14.45 -13.89 -9.80
C LYS A 572 -14.60 -14.58 -11.15
N GLU A 573 -14.00 -14.03 -12.21
CA GLU A 573 -13.95 -14.68 -13.53
C GLU A 573 -13.20 -16.03 -13.44
N ASP A 574 -12.03 -16.05 -12.79
CA ASP A 574 -11.22 -17.25 -12.58
C ASP A 574 -11.99 -18.29 -11.74
N GLY A 575 -12.71 -17.87 -10.69
CA GLY A 575 -13.59 -18.74 -9.91
C GLY A 575 -14.77 -19.31 -10.72
N GLN A 576 -15.34 -18.54 -11.66
CA GLN A 576 -16.37 -19.03 -12.58
C GLN A 576 -15.79 -20.04 -13.58
N LEU A 577 -14.62 -19.76 -14.16
CA LEU A 577 -13.93 -20.64 -15.09
C LEU A 577 -13.47 -21.95 -14.41
N ALA A 578 -13.05 -21.89 -13.15
CA ALA A 578 -12.73 -23.08 -12.35
C ALA A 578 -13.97 -23.97 -12.14
N ALA A 579 -15.10 -23.38 -11.74
CA ALA A 579 -16.37 -24.11 -11.59
C ALA A 579 -16.90 -24.68 -12.91
N GLU A 580 -16.71 -23.97 -14.03
CA GLU A 580 -17.03 -24.49 -15.36
C GLU A 580 -16.11 -25.65 -15.77
N ALA A 581 -14.81 -25.56 -15.48
CA ALA A 581 -13.86 -26.64 -15.71
C ALA A 581 -14.16 -27.89 -14.86
N GLU A 582 -14.55 -27.73 -13.60
CA GLU A 582 -15.02 -28.84 -12.75
C GLU A 582 -16.28 -29.49 -13.32
N ASN A 583 -17.25 -28.70 -13.78
CA ASN A 583 -18.48 -29.20 -14.39
C ASN A 583 -18.20 -29.93 -15.72
N LEU A 584 -17.32 -29.39 -16.57
CA LEU A 584 -16.87 -30.03 -17.80
C LEU A 584 -16.13 -31.35 -17.51
N ASN A 585 -15.26 -31.39 -16.50
CA ASN A 585 -14.61 -32.63 -16.05
C ASN A 585 -15.64 -33.66 -15.56
N ALA A 586 -16.65 -33.25 -14.80
CA ALA A 586 -17.73 -34.14 -14.36
C ALA A 586 -18.53 -34.72 -15.55
N VAL A 587 -18.77 -33.92 -16.59
CA VAL A 587 -19.39 -34.37 -17.86
C VAL A 587 -18.47 -35.35 -18.60
N VAL A 588 -17.17 -35.05 -18.73
CA VAL A 588 -16.18 -35.95 -19.35
C VAL A 588 -16.13 -37.29 -18.61
N SER A 589 -15.99 -37.30 -17.28
CA SER A 589 -16.05 -38.53 -16.49
C SER A 589 -17.42 -39.23 -16.54
N GLY A 590 -18.50 -38.52 -16.87
CA GLY A 590 -19.78 -39.11 -17.26
C GLY A 590 -19.68 -39.91 -18.56
N ILE A 591 -19.23 -39.24 -19.62
CA ILE A 591 -19.07 -39.81 -20.98
C ILE A 591 -18.07 -40.98 -20.98
N GLU A 592 -16.97 -40.89 -20.23
CA GLU A 592 -16.00 -41.99 -20.10
C GLU A 592 -16.63 -43.25 -19.48
N ARG A 593 -17.45 -43.09 -18.42
CA ARG A 593 -18.19 -44.20 -17.82
C ARG A 593 -19.20 -44.80 -18.80
N GLU A 594 -19.84 -43.98 -19.63
CA GLU A 594 -20.74 -44.46 -20.69
C GLU A 594 -19.99 -45.18 -21.82
N MET A 595 -18.84 -44.66 -22.25
CA MET A 595 -17.97 -45.33 -23.22
C MET A 595 -17.49 -46.69 -22.72
N VAL A 596 -17.11 -46.82 -21.44
CA VAL A 596 -16.72 -48.10 -20.83
C VAL A 596 -17.90 -49.08 -20.78
N LYS A 597 -19.11 -48.62 -20.41
CA LYS A 597 -20.33 -49.44 -20.48
C LYS A 597 -20.61 -49.93 -21.91
N LEU A 598 -20.49 -49.03 -22.90
CA LEU A 598 -20.76 -49.35 -24.31
C LEU A 598 -19.74 -50.35 -24.87
N LYS A 599 -18.44 -50.21 -24.53
CA LYS A 599 -17.40 -51.20 -24.87
C LYS A 599 -17.73 -52.58 -24.31
N ARG A 600 -18.13 -52.65 -23.04
CA ARG A 600 -18.51 -53.92 -22.39
C ARG A 600 -19.78 -54.54 -23.00
N GLN A 601 -20.76 -53.72 -23.38
CA GLN A 601 -21.95 -54.19 -24.11
C GLN A 601 -21.58 -54.74 -25.50
N TYR A 602 -20.66 -54.07 -26.21
CA TYR A 602 -20.16 -54.54 -27.49
C TYR A 602 -19.36 -55.85 -27.36
N GLU A 603 -18.51 -55.98 -26.34
CA GLU A 603 -17.80 -57.23 -26.02
C GLU A 603 -18.77 -58.40 -25.83
N VAL A 604 -19.79 -58.23 -24.97
CA VAL A 604 -20.84 -59.25 -24.76
C VAL A 604 -21.60 -59.56 -26.05
N ALA A 605 -21.98 -58.56 -26.85
CA ALA A 605 -22.66 -58.78 -28.13
C ALA A 605 -21.76 -59.53 -29.15
N VAL A 606 -20.44 -59.32 -29.11
CA VAL A 606 -19.48 -60.09 -29.93
C VAL A 606 -19.34 -61.52 -29.41
N GLU A 607 -19.32 -61.75 -28.10
CA GLU A 607 -19.34 -63.08 -27.49
C GLU A 607 -20.62 -63.85 -27.87
N GLU A 608 -21.80 -63.24 -27.75
CA GLU A 608 -23.08 -63.82 -28.16
C GLU A 608 -23.12 -64.14 -29.67
N ARG A 609 -22.63 -63.22 -30.51
CA ARG A 609 -22.50 -63.44 -31.96
C ARG A 609 -21.53 -64.58 -32.28
N ASN A 610 -20.42 -64.68 -31.56
CA ASN A 610 -19.44 -65.76 -31.77
C ASN A 610 -20.02 -67.10 -31.30
N TYR A 611 -20.70 -67.14 -30.15
CA TYR A 611 -21.35 -68.32 -29.61
C TYR A 611 -22.47 -68.85 -30.53
N THR A 612 -23.34 -67.96 -31.01
CA THR A 612 -24.35 -68.31 -32.04
C THR A 612 -23.70 -68.72 -33.37
N GLY A 613 -22.56 -68.12 -33.73
CA GLY A 613 -21.72 -68.55 -34.85
C GLY A 613 -21.22 -69.99 -34.70
N LEU A 614 -20.71 -70.39 -33.53
CA LEU A 614 -20.33 -71.78 -33.24
C LEU A 614 -21.54 -72.71 -33.31
N GLN A 615 -22.67 -72.36 -32.66
CA GLN A 615 -23.89 -73.19 -32.74
C GLN A 615 -24.38 -73.42 -34.17
N LEU A 616 -24.24 -72.42 -35.05
CA LEU A 616 -24.58 -72.56 -36.48
C LEU A 616 -23.60 -73.47 -37.22
N ILE A 617 -22.32 -73.49 -36.84
CA ILE A 617 -21.34 -74.44 -37.38
C ILE A 617 -21.67 -75.86 -36.89
N ASP A 618 -21.86 -76.06 -35.58
CA ASP A 618 -22.22 -77.35 -34.99
C ASP A 618 -23.49 -77.93 -35.64
N ARG A 619 -24.52 -77.09 -35.85
CA ARG A 619 -25.77 -77.49 -36.53
C ARG A 619 -25.59 -77.78 -38.02
N ASN A 620 -24.66 -77.10 -38.69
CA ASN A 620 -24.33 -77.39 -40.09
C ASN A 620 -23.54 -78.70 -40.21
N ASP A 621 -22.64 -79.00 -39.26
CA ASP A 621 -21.91 -80.26 -39.19
C ASP A 621 -22.86 -81.42 -38.84
N GLU A 622 -23.81 -81.23 -37.91
CA GLU A 622 -24.92 -82.17 -37.67
C GLU A 622 -25.71 -82.44 -38.98
N LEU A 623 -26.04 -81.40 -39.75
CA LEU A 623 -26.73 -81.54 -41.04
C LEU A 623 -25.88 -82.27 -42.08
N CYS A 624 -24.58 -81.99 -42.19
CA CYS A 624 -23.65 -82.71 -43.06
C CYS A 624 -23.62 -84.21 -42.73
N ILE A 625 -23.48 -84.56 -41.44
CA ILE A 625 -23.53 -85.95 -40.95
C ILE A 625 -24.87 -86.61 -41.29
N LEU A 626 -25.99 -85.89 -41.14
CA LEU A 626 -27.31 -86.40 -41.51
C LEU A 626 -27.48 -86.61 -43.03
N TYR A 627 -26.93 -85.72 -43.87
CA TYR A 627 -26.91 -85.89 -45.32
C TYR A 627 -26.04 -87.08 -45.74
N GLU A 628 -24.84 -87.24 -45.18
CA GLU A 628 -23.99 -88.41 -45.43
C GLU A 628 -24.68 -89.71 -45.01
N LYS A 629 -25.30 -89.73 -43.82
CA LYS A 629 -26.07 -90.87 -43.33
C LYS A 629 -27.27 -91.17 -44.22
N SER A 630 -27.99 -90.16 -44.69
CA SER A 630 -29.12 -90.31 -45.63
C SER A 630 -28.66 -90.86 -46.98
N ASN A 631 -27.55 -90.35 -47.53
CA ASN A 631 -26.95 -90.85 -48.77
C ASN A 631 -26.47 -92.30 -48.63
N LEU A 632 -25.85 -92.65 -47.50
CA LEU A 632 -25.42 -94.03 -47.21
C LEU A 632 -26.63 -94.97 -47.07
N GLN A 633 -27.68 -94.55 -46.37
CA GLN A 633 -28.94 -95.29 -46.27
C GLN A 633 -29.63 -95.45 -47.63
N GLN A 634 -29.65 -94.41 -48.47
CA GLN A 634 -30.22 -94.50 -49.83
C GLN A 634 -29.39 -95.42 -50.72
N SER A 635 -28.06 -95.44 -50.58
CA SER A 635 -27.19 -96.39 -51.28
C SER A 635 -27.46 -97.82 -50.83
N ALA A 636 -27.57 -98.06 -49.52
CA ALA A 636 -27.92 -99.36 -48.95
C ALA A 636 -29.31 -99.84 -49.38
N LEU A 637 -30.31 -98.95 -49.43
CA LEU A 637 -31.65 -99.25 -49.94
C LEU A 637 -31.61 -99.62 -51.43
N LYS A 638 -30.91 -98.87 -52.28
CA LYS A 638 -30.73 -99.20 -53.71
C LYS A 638 -30.05 -100.56 -53.91
N ALA A 639 -29.05 -100.88 -53.10
CA ALA A 639 -28.40 -102.20 -53.11
C ALA A 639 -29.36 -103.31 -52.65
N GLY A 640 -30.15 -103.07 -51.60
CA GLY A 640 -31.19 -103.97 -51.12
C GLY A 640 -32.30 -104.21 -52.14
N GLU A 641 -32.82 -103.16 -52.79
CA GLU A 641 -33.79 -103.25 -53.90
C GLU A 641 -33.24 -104.07 -55.06
N ALA A 642 -31.98 -103.86 -55.44
CA ALA A 642 -31.33 -104.63 -56.50
C ALA A 642 -31.20 -106.12 -56.13
N GLU A 643 -30.86 -106.43 -54.88
CA GLU A 643 -30.76 -107.82 -54.41
C GLU A 643 -32.15 -108.48 -54.26
N ILE A 644 -33.17 -107.75 -53.81
CA ILE A 644 -34.56 -108.22 -53.80
C ILE A 644 -35.02 -108.56 -55.22
N ARG A 645 -34.78 -107.68 -56.21
CA ARG A 645 -35.13 -107.96 -57.62
C ARG A 645 -34.45 -109.23 -58.15
N LYS A 646 -33.18 -109.47 -57.83
CA LYS A 646 -32.51 -110.75 -58.18
C LYS A 646 -33.22 -111.95 -57.55
N ARG A 647 -33.64 -111.87 -56.28
CA ARG A 647 -34.40 -112.94 -55.62
C ARG A 647 -35.79 -113.12 -56.20
N GLU A 648 -36.47 -112.05 -56.61
CA GLU A 648 -37.74 -112.12 -57.35
C GLU A 648 -37.57 -112.78 -58.72
N GLU A 649 -36.46 -112.50 -59.43
CA GLU A 649 -36.10 -113.15 -60.69
C GLU A 649 -35.76 -114.63 -60.50
N GLU A 650 -34.99 -114.99 -59.47
CA GLU A 650 -34.71 -116.39 -59.08
C GLU A 650 -36.00 -117.15 -58.71
N ILE A 651 -36.89 -116.55 -57.92
CA ILE A 651 -38.19 -117.13 -57.55
C ILE A 651 -39.04 -117.33 -58.80
N ARG A 652 -39.15 -116.34 -59.68
CA ARG A 652 -39.89 -116.45 -60.95
C ARG A 652 -39.31 -117.56 -61.85
N ALA A 653 -37.98 -117.70 -61.89
CA ALA A 653 -37.34 -118.78 -62.63
C ALA A 653 -37.65 -120.16 -62.02
N ALA A 654 -37.66 -120.29 -60.70
CA ALA A 654 -38.06 -121.51 -60.00
C ALA A 654 -39.55 -121.83 -60.18
N GLU A 655 -40.45 -120.84 -60.14
CA GLU A 655 -41.88 -121.00 -60.43
C GLU A 655 -42.12 -121.49 -61.87
N LEU A 656 -41.39 -120.93 -62.85
CA LEU A 656 -41.40 -121.40 -64.24
C LEU A 656 -40.94 -122.86 -64.34
N GLN A 657 -39.86 -123.25 -63.67
CA GLN A 657 -39.40 -124.64 -63.62
C GLN A 657 -40.43 -125.58 -62.98
N VAL A 658 -41.08 -125.16 -61.89
CA VAL A 658 -42.17 -125.91 -61.24
C VAL A 658 -43.37 -126.07 -62.20
N ALA A 659 -43.73 -125.02 -62.94
CA ALA A 659 -44.80 -125.07 -63.93
C ALA A 659 -44.47 -126.00 -65.12
N GLU A 660 -43.22 -126.00 -65.60
CA GLU A 660 -42.74 -126.94 -66.62
C GLU A 660 -42.73 -128.39 -66.13
N LEU A 661 -42.24 -128.64 -64.91
CA LEU A 661 -42.28 -129.96 -64.28
C LEU A 661 -43.74 -130.44 -64.09
N ALA A 662 -44.65 -129.57 -63.67
CA ALA A 662 -46.08 -129.89 -63.57
C ALA A 662 -46.69 -130.25 -64.94
N ARG A 663 -46.38 -129.49 -66.00
CA ARG A 663 -46.79 -129.82 -67.39
C ARG A 663 -46.23 -131.16 -67.85
N ASN A 664 -44.96 -131.46 -67.54
CA ASN A 664 -44.32 -132.73 -67.87
C ASN A 664 -44.98 -133.92 -67.15
N VAL A 665 -45.31 -133.76 -65.87
CA VAL A 665 -46.07 -134.75 -65.09
C VAL A 665 -47.48 -134.94 -65.67
N GLU A 666 -48.18 -133.87 -66.05
CA GLU A 666 -49.50 -133.98 -66.67
C GLU A 666 -49.44 -134.67 -68.05
N ALA A 667 -48.45 -134.33 -68.88
CA ALA A 667 -48.20 -134.98 -70.16
C ALA A 667 -47.89 -136.49 -70.00
N ALA A 668 -47.13 -136.87 -68.96
CA ALA A 668 -46.89 -138.26 -68.61
C ALA A 668 -48.18 -138.96 -68.14
N ARG A 669 -48.99 -138.32 -67.28
CA ARG A 669 -50.30 -138.83 -66.85
C ARG A 669 -51.26 -139.04 -68.01
N ARG A 670 -51.27 -138.17 -69.02
CA ARG A 670 -52.08 -138.33 -70.25
C ARG A 670 -51.61 -139.49 -71.14
N ARG A 671 -50.36 -139.95 -71.03
CA ARG A 671 -49.84 -141.14 -71.74
C ARG A 671 -50.17 -142.45 -71.03
N LEU A 672 -50.37 -142.41 -69.70
CA LEU A 672 -50.61 -143.60 -68.86
C LEU A 672 -51.77 -144.51 -69.35
N PRO A 673 -52.95 -144.00 -69.77
CA PRO A 673 -54.06 -144.85 -70.22
C PRO A 673 -53.78 -145.60 -71.53
N ARG A 674 -52.75 -145.21 -72.28
CA ARG A 674 -52.36 -145.87 -73.53
C ARG A 674 -51.53 -147.14 -73.28
N ILE A 675 -50.99 -147.30 -72.07
CA ILE A 675 -50.19 -148.48 -71.68
C ILE A 675 -51.06 -149.76 -71.70
N PRO A 676 -52.20 -149.87 -70.99
CA PRO A 676 -53.02 -151.08 -71.04
C PRO A 676 -53.59 -151.38 -72.44
N GLN A 677 -53.86 -150.36 -73.26
CA GLN A 677 -54.25 -150.57 -74.66
C GLN A 677 -53.13 -151.25 -75.47
N LEU A 678 -51.89 -150.81 -75.28
CA LEU A 678 -50.71 -151.45 -75.90
C LEU A 678 -50.46 -152.85 -75.33
N GLU A 679 -50.78 -153.10 -74.05
CA GLU A 679 -50.70 -154.44 -73.44
C GLU A 679 -51.74 -155.41 -74.03
N GLU A 680 -52.97 -154.94 -74.28
CA GLU A 680 -54.03 -155.69 -74.99
C GLU A 680 -53.64 -155.97 -76.46
N GLU A 681 -53.13 -154.96 -77.19
CA GLU A 681 -52.61 -155.13 -78.56
C GLU A 681 -51.46 -156.14 -78.60
N VAL A 682 -50.52 -156.09 -77.66
CA VAL A 682 -49.41 -157.06 -77.54
C VAL A 682 -49.92 -158.46 -77.18
N ALA A 683 -50.96 -158.59 -76.36
CA ALA A 683 -51.57 -159.88 -76.05
C ALA A 683 -52.27 -160.49 -77.28
N LEU A 684 -53.01 -159.68 -78.04
CA LEU A 684 -53.66 -160.09 -79.29
C LEU A 684 -52.63 -160.53 -80.35
N LEU A 685 -51.57 -159.74 -80.55
CA LEU A 685 -50.50 -160.06 -81.50
C LEU A 685 -49.73 -161.33 -81.10
N LYS A 686 -49.55 -161.59 -79.80
CA LYS A 686 -48.97 -162.85 -79.31
C LYS A 686 -49.88 -164.05 -79.59
N ALA A 687 -51.20 -163.92 -79.44
CA ALA A 687 -52.15 -164.99 -79.77
C ALA A 687 -52.12 -165.30 -81.29
N GLN A 688 -52.17 -164.28 -82.14
CA GLN A 688 -52.05 -164.42 -83.60
C GLN A 688 -50.71 -165.03 -84.02
N LEU A 689 -49.62 -164.71 -83.31
CA LEU A 689 -48.30 -165.31 -83.55
C LEU A 689 -48.28 -166.82 -83.27
N GLU A 690 -48.94 -167.29 -82.21
CA GLU A 690 -49.02 -168.73 -81.91
C GLU A 690 -49.91 -169.48 -82.90
N GLU A 691 -51.00 -168.86 -83.37
CA GLU A 691 -51.84 -169.42 -84.44
C GLU A 691 -51.05 -169.57 -85.75
N ALA A 692 -50.32 -168.52 -86.16
CA ALA A 692 -49.42 -168.56 -87.31
C ALA A 692 -48.25 -169.56 -87.15
N ARG A 693 -47.77 -169.81 -85.91
CA ARG A 693 -46.75 -170.84 -85.63
C ARG A 693 -47.29 -172.25 -85.83
N GLN A 694 -48.54 -172.51 -85.47
CA GLN A 694 -49.18 -173.81 -85.70
C GLN A 694 -49.39 -174.07 -87.21
N GLU A 695 -49.79 -173.05 -87.97
CA GLU A 695 -49.84 -173.15 -89.44
C GLU A 695 -48.45 -173.37 -90.06
N ALA A 696 -47.43 -172.64 -89.58
CA ALA A 696 -46.05 -172.82 -90.02
C ALA A 696 -45.49 -174.21 -89.70
N GLN A 697 -45.85 -174.82 -88.57
CA GLN A 697 -45.48 -176.20 -88.27
C GLN A 697 -46.16 -177.20 -89.22
N ARG A 698 -47.45 -177.00 -89.55
CA ARG A 698 -48.13 -177.83 -90.55
C ARG A 698 -47.43 -177.75 -91.92
N LEU A 699 -47.13 -176.54 -92.37
CA LEU A 699 -46.38 -176.28 -93.61
C LEU A 699 -44.94 -176.80 -93.55
N SER A 700 -44.32 -176.85 -92.37
CA SER A 700 -42.99 -177.45 -92.18
C SER A 700 -43.02 -178.96 -92.38
N SER A 701 -44.05 -179.66 -91.90
CA SER A 701 -44.23 -181.09 -92.19
C SER A 701 -44.53 -181.36 -93.67
N ASP A 702 -45.24 -180.46 -94.35
CA ASP A 702 -45.43 -180.52 -95.81
C ASP A 702 -44.11 -180.25 -96.58
N LEU A 703 -43.17 -179.49 -95.99
CA LEU A 703 -41.85 -179.16 -96.55
C LEU A 703 -40.77 -180.24 -96.34
N GLU A 704 -40.99 -181.22 -95.47
CA GLU A 704 -40.04 -182.31 -95.21
C GLU A 704 -40.10 -183.46 -96.26
N ALA A 705 -40.96 -183.32 -97.29
CA ALA A 705 -40.99 -184.18 -98.47
C ALA A 705 -39.88 -183.79 -99.50
N PRO A 706 -38.89 -184.65 -99.79
CA PRO A 706 -37.61 -184.21 -100.36
C PRO A 706 -37.52 -184.28 -101.89
N ASP A 707 -38.37 -183.55 -102.62
CA ASP A 707 -38.52 -183.77 -104.09
C ASP A 707 -38.49 -182.48 -104.95
N ASN A 708 -37.77 -181.42 -104.54
CA ASN A 708 -37.65 -180.21 -105.39
C ASN A 708 -36.27 -179.50 -105.31
N SER A 709 -35.50 -179.57 -106.39
CA SER A 709 -34.06 -179.32 -106.45
C SER A 709 -33.63 -177.89 -106.88
N GLY A 710 -34.51 -176.90 -106.74
CA GLY A 710 -34.40 -175.62 -107.49
C GLY A 710 -33.94 -174.35 -106.77
N ARG A 711 -33.32 -174.36 -105.58
CA ARG A 711 -33.39 -173.16 -104.69
C ARG A 711 -32.20 -172.72 -103.79
N TRP A 712 -30.95 -172.63 -104.27
CA TRP A 712 -29.89 -171.88 -103.53
C TRP A 712 -28.71 -171.29 -104.36
N ARG A 713 -28.15 -170.12 -103.94
CA ARG A 713 -26.78 -169.57 -104.24
C ARG A 713 -26.40 -168.34 -103.35
N LYS A 714 -25.13 -167.86 -103.36
CA LYS A 714 -24.50 -166.76 -102.55
C LYS A 714 -23.38 -165.98 -103.31
N LEU A 715 -22.93 -164.78 -102.85
CA LEU A 715 -21.78 -163.93 -103.34
C LEU A 715 -21.28 -162.82 -102.32
N GLU A 716 -20.15 -162.08 -102.56
CA GLU A 716 -19.20 -161.46 -101.55
C GLU A 716 -18.60 -160.01 -101.84
N GLY A 717 -17.68 -159.45 -101.00
CA GLY A 717 -16.86 -158.18 -101.20
C GLY A 717 -15.83 -157.75 -100.05
N THR A 718 -14.87 -156.79 -100.28
CA THR A 718 -13.69 -156.42 -99.39
C THR A 718 -13.13 -154.93 -99.49
N ASP A 719 -12.13 -154.52 -98.64
CA ASP A 719 -11.63 -153.11 -98.36
C ASP A 719 -10.10 -152.76 -98.69
N PRO A 720 -9.65 -151.46 -98.69
CA PRO A 720 -8.32 -150.98 -99.22
C PRO A 720 -7.19 -150.52 -98.20
N GLU A 721 -6.05 -150.01 -98.72
CA GLU A 721 -4.68 -150.03 -98.12
C GLU A 721 -4.01 -148.67 -97.68
N PRO A 722 -2.85 -148.68 -96.96
CA PRO A 722 -2.40 -147.55 -96.11
C PRO A 722 -1.63 -146.39 -96.78
N GLU A 723 -1.14 -146.51 -98.02
CA GLU A 723 -0.36 -145.41 -98.65
C GLU A 723 -1.20 -144.14 -98.87
N GLU A 724 -2.52 -144.29 -99.10
CA GLU A 724 -3.47 -143.18 -99.25
C GLU A 724 -3.62 -142.32 -97.98
N LEU A 725 -3.30 -142.87 -96.80
CA LEU A 725 -3.36 -142.14 -95.53
C LEU A 725 -2.17 -141.20 -95.33
N VAL A 726 -0.98 -141.56 -95.82
CA VAL A 726 0.24 -140.76 -95.64
C VAL A 726 0.20 -139.48 -96.49
N ALA A 727 -0.25 -139.57 -97.74
CA ALA A 727 -0.43 -138.41 -98.61
C ALA A 727 -1.41 -137.37 -98.02
N LYS A 728 -2.43 -137.83 -97.29
CA LYS A 728 -3.41 -136.97 -96.60
C LYS A 728 -2.81 -136.21 -95.41
N LEU A 729 -1.74 -136.73 -94.81
CA LEU A 729 -1.12 -136.18 -93.60
C LEU A 729 -0.30 -134.92 -93.93
N HIS A 730 0.53 -134.97 -94.98
CA HIS A 730 1.36 -133.83 -95.41
C HIS A 730 0.53 -132.60 -95.82
N VAL A 731 -0.60 -132.81 -96.51
CA VAL A 731 -1.54 -131.73 -96.90
C VAL A 731 -2.15 -131.00 -95.69
N LEU A 732 -2.23 -131.65 -94.53
CA LEU A 732 -2.68 -131.04 -93.29
C LEU A 732 -1.57 -130.26 -92.56
N GLU A 733 -0.31 -130.62 -92.76
CA GLU A 733 0.86 -129.97 -92.17
C GLU A 733 1.17 -128.61 -92.82
N GLU A 734 1.12 -128.50 -94.16
CA GLU A 734 1.24 -127.21 -94.86
C GLU A 734 0.14 -126.23 -94.40
N ARG A 735 -1.12 -126.69 -94.40
CA ARG A 735 -2.28 -125.90 -93.93
C ARG A 735 -2.15 -125.39 -92.50
N LEU A 736 -1.40 -126.09 -91.65
CA LEU A 736 -1.16 -125.66 -90.26
C LEU A 736 -0.11 -124.55 -90.19
N ASN A 737 0.88 -124.52 -91.09
CA ASN A 737 1.91 -123.48 -91.12
C ASN A 737 1.35 -122.16 -91.69
N ASP A 738 0.58 -122.20 -92.78
CA ASP A 738 -0.16 -121.02 -93.31
C ASP A 738 -0.99 -120.32 -92.22
N LYS A 739 -1.59 -121.11 -91.31
CA LYS A 739 -2.39 -120.60 -90.21
C LYS A 739 -1.59 -119.98 -89.07
N LYS A 740 -0.31 -120.32 -88.92
CA LYS A 740 0.59 -119.70 -87.92
C LYS A 740 1.10 -118.34 -88.40
N GLU A 741 1.46 -118.21 -89.67
CA GLU A 741 1.88 -116.92 -90.25
C GLU A 741 0.74 -115.89 -90.18
N GLN A 742 -0.49 -116.28 -90.53
CA GLN A 742 -1.70 -115.45 -90.39
C GLN A 742 -2.04 -115.04 -88.95
N LEU A 743 -1.47 -115.72 -87.95
CA LEU A 743 -1.63 -115.35 -86.54
C LEU A 743 -0.61 -114.28 -86.14
N LEU A 744 0.66 -114.49 -86.50
CA LEU A 744 1.78 -113.56 -86.27
C LEU A 744 1.53 -112.17 -86.88
N GLU A 745 1.00 -112.09 -88.11
CA GLU A 745 0.62 -110.81 -88.72
C GLU A 745 -0.44 -110.06 -87.90
N LYS A 746 -1.39 -110.78 -87.30
CA LYS A 746 -2.48 -110.19 -86.51
C LYS A 746 -2.03 -109.75 -85.12
N GLU A 747 -1.08 -110.46 -84.52
CA GLU A 747 -0.46 -110.05 -83.25
C GLU A 747 0.34 -108.75 -83.43
N LEU A 748 1.09 -108.61 -84.52
CA LEU A 748 1.83 -107.38 -84.84
C LEU A 748 0.89 -106.16 -85.01
N VAL A 749 -0.22 -106.33 -85.73
CA VAL A 749 -1.25 -105.29 -85.88
C VAL A 749 -1.92 -104.95 -84.53
N LEU A 750 -2.08 -105.94 -83.64
CA LEU A 750 -2.62 -105.70 -82.30
C LEU A 750 -1.66 -104.85 -81.45
N GLU A 751 -0.35 -105.08 -81.54
CA GLU A 751 0.67 -104.26 -80.85
C GLU A 751 0.70 -102.82 -81.38
N GLU A 752 0.60 -102.60 -82.69
CA GLU A 752 0.54 -101.23 -83.24
C GLU A 752 -0.74 -100.49 -82.83
N VAL A 753 -1.90 -101.16 -82.89
CA VAL A 753 -3.20 -100.57 -82.50
C VAL A 753 -3.26 -100.28 -80.99
N THR A 754 -2.72 -101.15 -80.15
CA THR A 754 -2.64 -100.92 -78.70
C THR A 754 -1.67 -99.78 -78.36
N ASN A 755 -0.52 -99.68 -79.04
CA ASN A 755 0.39 -98.53 -78.89
C ASN A 755 -0.23 -97.20 -79.35
N LEU A 756 -1.00 -97.19 -80.45
CA LEU A 756 -1.76 -96.02 -80.89
C LEU A 756 -2.86 -95.63 -79.89
N SER A 757 -3.59 -96.62 -79.35
CA SER A 757 -4.61 -96.45 -78.32
C SER A 757 -4.03 -95.85 -77.02
N LEU A 758 -2.88 -96.34 -76.56
CA LEU A 758 -2.19 -95.81 -75.38
C LEU A 758 -1.68 -94.39 -75.61
N LYS A 759 -1.12 -94.09 -76.79
CA LYS A 759 -0.71 -92.71 -77.16
C LYS A 759 -1.90 -91.75 -77.21
N LEU A 760 -3.07 -92.19 -77.70
CA LEU A 760 -4.29 -91.38 -77.70
C LEU A 760 -4.85 -91.18 -76.28
N LYS A 761 -4.80 -92.19 -75.40
CA LYS A 761 -5.18 -92.04 -73.98
C LYS A 761 -4.27 -91.05 -73.25
N ALA A 762 -2.95 -91.20 -73.36
CA ALA A 762 -1.99 -90.27 -72.75
C ALA A 762 -2.26 -88.82 -73.16
N ARG A 763 -2.51 -88.57 -74.45
CA ARG A 763 -2.84 -87.24 -74.98
C ARG A 763 -4.20 -86.71 -74.50
N ALA A 764 -5.16 -87.60 -74.24
CA ALA A 764 -6.47 -87.24 -73.70
C ALA A 764 -6.40 -86.94 -72.19
N ASP A 765 -5.51 -87.61 -71.46
CA ASP A 765 -5.28 -87.37 -70.02
C ASP A 765 -4.44 -86.10 -69.78
N GLU A 766 -3.43 -85.81 -70.60
CA GLU A 766 -2.69 -84.53 -70.59
C GLU A 766 -3.63 -83.32 -70.78
N GLY A 767 -4.54 -83.39 -71.77
CA GLY A 767 -5.53 -82.33 -72.00
C GLY A 767 -6.60 -82.21 -70.91
N ARG A 768 -6.71 -83.19 -70.01
CA ARG A 768 -7.77 -83.26 -68.98
C ARG A 768 -7.47 -82.34 -67.80
N GLU A 769 -6.21 -82.21 -67.41
CA GLU A 769 -5.80 -81.27 -66.35
C GLU A 769 -5.93 -79.82 -66.83
N GLU A 770 -5.48 -79.50 -68.04
CA GLU A 770 -5.66 -78.16 -68.62
C GLU A 770 -7.14 -77.78 -68.76
N ALA A 771 -7.99 -78.69 -69.24
CA ALA A 771 -9.44 -78.46 -69.32
C ALA A 771 -10.10 -78.29 -67.94
N LEU A 772 -9.63 -79.03 -66.91
CA LEU A 772 -10.10 -78.89 -65.54
C LEU A 772 -9.69 -77.55 -64.93
N GLU A 773 -8.44 -77.10 -65.15
CA GLU A 773 -7.99 -75.77 -64.75
C GLU A 773 -8.77 -74.65 -65.45
N LEU A 774 -9.00 -74.78 -66.77
CA LEU A 774 -9.78 -73.81 -67.51
C LEU A 774 -11.21 -73.72 -66.96
N SER A 775 -11.84 -74.87 -66.67
CA SER A 775 -13.17 -74.94 -66.05
C SER A 775 -13.21 -74.32 -64.64
N LYS A 776 -12.19 -74.58 -63.80
CA LYS A 776 -12.05 -73.93 -62.48
C LYS A 776 -11.94 -72.40 -62.63
N ARG A 777 -11.09 -71.91 -63.55
CA ARG A 777 -10.93 -70.46 -63.82
C ARG A 777 -12.21 -69.85 -64.36
N VAL A 778 -12.94 -70.52 -65.26
CA VAL A 778 -14.24 -70.06 -65.77
C VAL A 778 -15.28 -70.00 -64.64
N ASN A 779 -15.34 -70.99 -63.75
CA ASN A 779 -16.22 -70.96 -62.58
C ASN A 779 -15.84 -69.86 -61.58
N GLU A 780 -14.55 -69.61 -61.34
CA GLU A 780 -14.11 -68.44 -60.57
C GLU A 780 -14.53 -67.12 -61.21
N PHE A 781 -14.38 -66.97 -62.53
CA PHE A 781 -14.81 -65.76 -63.23
C PHE A 781 -16.33 -65.61 -63.21
N GLN A 782 -17.11 -66.69 -63.37
CA GLN A 782 -18.56 -66.65 -63.15
C GLN A 782 -18.93 -66.29 -61.70
N GLY A 783 -18.18 -66.78 -60.71
CA GLY A 783 -18.36 -66.41 -59.30
C GLY A 783 -18.07 -64.94 -59.04
N LYS A 784 -16.95 -64.43 -59.58
CA LYS A 784 -16.58 -63.01 -59.54
C LYS A 784 -17.63 -62.14 -60.24
N ILE A 785 -18.10 -62.53 -61.43
CA ILE A 785 -19.18 -61.85 -62.17
C ILE A 785 -20.47 -61.85 -61.36
N LYS A 786 -20.96 -62.99 -60.86
CA LYS A 786 -22.17 -63.05 -60.02
C LYS A 786 -22.02 -62.20 -58.75
N GLY A 787 -20.83 -62.16 -58.14
CA GLY A 787 -20.51 -61.31 -56.99
C GLY A 787 -20.47 -59.81 -57.32
N THR A 788 -19.98 -59.42 -58.49
CA THR A 788 -20.09 -58.02 -58.97
C THR A 788 -21.52 -57.66 -59.35
N THR A 789 -22.28 -58.55 -59.98
CA THR A 789 -23.69 -58.32 -60.36
C THR A 789 -24.57 -58.20 -59.12
N ARG A 790 -24.35 -59.01 -58.07
CA ARG A 790 -25.03 -58.85 -56.77
C ARG A 790 -24.69 -57.52 -56.10
N ARG A 791 -23.42 -57.11 -56.07
CA ARG A 791 -23.03 -55.79 -55.55
C ARG A 791 -23.63 -54.65 -56.37
N MET A 792 -23.62 -54.75 -57.69
CA MET A 792 -24.23 -53.78 -58.59
C MET A 792 -25.75 -53.69 -58.36
N MET A 793 -26.44 -54.83 -58.24
CA MET A 793 -27.86 -54.88 -57.88
C MET A 793 -28.10 -54.27 -56.49
N ALA A 794 -27.29 -54.58 -55.48
CA ALA A 794 -27.40 -53.95 -54.16
C ALA A 794 -27.24 -52.42 -54.24
N THR A 795 -26.21 -51.92 -54.93
CA THR A 795 -26.03 -50.47 -55.12
C THR A 795 -27.16 -49.84 -55.94
N VAL A 796 -27.74 -50.54 -56.91
CA VAL A 796 -28.91 -50.04 -57.69
C VAL A 796 -30.17 -50.04 -56.81
N SER A 797 -30.36 -51.03 -55.93
CA SER A 797 -31.44 -51.08 -54.95
C SER A 797 -31.32 -49.96 -53.90
N GLU A 798 -30.11 -49.72 -53.40
CA GLU A 798 -29.80 -48.60 -52.50
C GLU A 798 -30.08 -47.27 -53.19
N LEU A 799 -29.60 -47.08 -54.43
CA LEU A 799 -29.81 -45.86 -55.19
C LEU A 799 -31.30 -45.66 -55.54
N SER A 800 -32.04 -46.74 -55.77
CA SER A 800 -33.51 -46.71 -55.94
C SER A 800 -34.24 -46.36 -54.63
N MET A 801 -33.78 -46.86 -53.48
CA MET A 801 -34.26 -46.43 -52.16
C MET A 801 -33.98 -44.95 -51.92
N TYR A 802 -32.77 -44.47 -52.20
CA TYR A 802 -32.41 -43.06 -52.06
C TYR A 802 -33.18 -42.13 -53.02
N GLN A 803 -33.46 -42.59 -54.25
CA GLN A 803 -34.34 -41.87 -55.17
C GLN A 803 -35.79 -41.83 -54.65
N ALA A 804 -36.31 -42.94 -54.11
CA ALA A 804 -37.65 -42.99 -53.54
C ALA A 804 -37.79 -42.14 -52.27
N THR A 805 -36.77 -42.08 -51.40
CA THR A 805 -36.78 -41.19 -50.24
C THR A 805 -36.62 -39.73 -50.64
N ALA A 806 -35.75 -39.41 -51.61
CA ALA A 806 -35.63 -38.05 -52.16
C ALA A 806 -36.94 -37.58 -52.80
N MET A 807 -37.64 -38.43 -53.56
CA MET A 807 -38.97 -38.11 -54.12
C MET A 807 -40.03 -37.90 -53.04
N LYS A 808 -40.05 -38.73 -51.98
CA LYS A 808 -40.95 -38.53 -50.83
C LYS A 808 -40.68 -37.21 -50.11
N LEU A 809 -39.42 -36.92 -49.78
CA LEU A 809 -39.03 -35.68 -49.10
C LEU A 809 -39.32 -34.45 -49.95
N ALA A 810 -39.11 -34.52 -51.28
CA ALA A 810 -39.50 -33.45 -52.20
C ALA A 810 -41.03 -33.23 -52.20
N HIS A 811 -41.82 -34.30 -52.18
CA HIS A 811 -43.28 -34.22 -52.12
C HIS A 811 -43.78 -33.68 -50.77
N GLU A 812 -43.22 -34.14 -49.64
CA GLU A 812 -43.52 -33.62 -48.30
C GLU A 812 -43.14 -32.14 -48.17
N ASN A 813 -42.01 -31.72 -48.73
CA ASN A 813 -41.60 -30.32 -48.74
C ASN A 813 -42.55 -29.46 -49.61
N GLN A 814 -42.95 -29.96 -50.78
CA GLN A 814 -43.94 -29.29 -51.63
C GLN A 814 -45.33 -29.19 -50.96
N GLN A 815 -45.77 -30.22 -50.23
CA GLN A 815 -47.00 -30.17 -49.42
C GLN A 815 -46.90 -29.15 -48.29
N ARG A 816 -45.76 -29.09 -47.58
CA ARG A 816 -45.55 -28.09 -46.51
C ARG A 816 -45.44 -26.67 -47.05
N GLU A 817 -44.79 -26.45 -48.18
CA GLU A 817 -44.80 -25.15 -48.85
C GLU A 817 -46.20 -24.74 -49.32
N ALA A 818 -47.02 -25.68 -49.81
CA ALA A 818 -48.40 -25.39 -50.18
C ALA A 818 -49.24 -25.01 -48.95
N ALA A 819 -49.13 -25.77 -47.87
CA ALA A 819 -49.78 -25.46 -46.60
C ALA A 819 -49.30 -24.12 -46.00
N LEU A 820 -48.01 -23.80 -46.11
CA LEU A 820 -47.47 -22.50 -45.67
C LEU A 820 -48.06 -21.34 -46.50
N ARG A 821 -48.10 -21.47 -47.84
CA ARG A 821 -48.72 -20.46 -48.72
C ARG A 821 -50.21 -20.28 -48.43
N GLU A 822 -50.92 -21.36 -48.11
CA GLU A 822 -52.33 -21.32 -47.69
C GLU A 822 -52.51 -20.62 -46.33
N GLN A 823 -51.66 -20.93 -45.35
CA GLN A 823 -51.61 -20.25 -44.04
C GLN A 823 -51.28 -18.75 -44.18
N GLU A 824 -50.30 -18.40 -45.02
CA GLU A 824 -49.94 -17.01 -45.33
C GLU A 824 -51.07 -16.25 -46.02
N ALA A 825 -51.76 -16.89 -46.98
CA ALA A 825 -52.92 -16.30 -47.65
C ALA A 825 -54.10 -16.08 -46.67
N ASN A 826 -54.37 -17.04 -45.78
CA ASN A 826 -55.39 -16.91 -44.74
C ASN A 826 -55.07 -15.74 -43.80
N VAL A 827 -53.83 -15.64 -43.33
CA VAL A 827 -53.38 -14.51 -42.49
C VAL A 827 -53.52 -13.17 -43.21
N GLN A 828 -53.14 -13.08 -44.50
CA GLN A 828 -53.32 -11.87 -45.30
C GLN A 828 -54.81 -11.52 -45.53
N ALA A 829 -55.69 -12.51 -45.59
CA ALA A 829 -57.15 -12.34 -45.66
C ALA A 829 -57.80 -12.03 -44.29
N GLY A 830 -57.03 -12.00 -43.19
CA GLY A 830 -57.55 -11.77 -41.84
C GLY A 830 -58.23 -12.99 -41.21
N LEU A 831 -58.06 -14.18 -41.79
CA LEU A 831 -58.55 -15.45 -41.26
C LEU A 831 -57.47 -16.14 -40.38
N PRO A 832 -57.85 -17.08 -39.50
CA PRO A 832 -56.88 -17.87 -38.74
C PRO A 832 -55.93 -18.64 -39.69
N PRO A 833 -54.63 -18.80 -39.35
CA PRO A 833 -53.70 -19.50 -40.23
C PRO A 833 -54.16 -20.94 -40.55
N SER A 834 -54.62 -21.66 -39.53
CA SER A 834 -55.05 -23.06 -39.58
C SER A 834 -56.21 -23.30 -38.61
N ASP A 835 -57.12 -24.22 -38.96
CA ASP A 835 -58.18 -24.76 -38.11
C ASP A 835 -57.71 -25.12 -36.70
N GLU A 836 -56.48 -25.62 -36.55
CA GLU A 836 -55.94 -25.99 -35.23
C GLU A 836 -55.67 -24.76 -34.37
N VAL A 837 -55.13 -23.69 -34.97
CA VAL A 837 -54.88 -22.40 -34.32
C VAL A 837 -56.22 -21.72 -33.98
N GLU A 838 -57.23 -21.83 -34.83
CA GLU A 838 -58.58 -21.36 -34.51
C GLU A 838 -59.18 -22.12 -33.31
N ARG A 839 -59.05 -23.45 -33.27
CA ARG A 839 -59.52 -24.28 -32.14
C ARG A 839 -58.73 -24.02 -30.85
N GLU A 840 -57.48 -23.59 -30.93
CA GLU A 840 -56.70 -23.15 -29.77
C GLU A 840 -57.11 -21.75 -29.31
N TRP A 841 -57.33 -20.82 -30.23
CA TRP A 841 -57.83 -19.48 -29.93
C TRP A 841 -59.22 -19.53 -29.28
N LEU A 842 -60.15 -20.33 -29.82
CA LEU A 842 -61.48 -20.55 -29.24
C LEU A 842 -61.42 -21.19 -27.85
N ARG A 843 -60.47 -22.11 -27.61
CA ARG A 843 -60.21 -22.68 -26.27
C ARG A 843 -59.70 -21.60 -25.30
N HIS A 844 -58.73 -20.79 -25.73
CA HIS A 844 -58.19 -19.69 -24.93
C HIS A 844 -59.25 -18.61 -24.63
N GLU A 845 -60.10 -18.26 -25.60
CA GLU A 845 -61.18 -17.29 -25.42
C GLU A 845 -62.28 -17.82 -24.49
N ALA A 846 -62.61 -19.12 -24.57
CA ALA A 846 -63.51 -19.77 -23.62
C ALA A 846 -62.94 -19.76 -22.19
N ASP A 847 -61.65 -20.04 -22.00
CA ASP A 847 -60.97 -19.95 -20.70
C ASP A 847 -60.92 -18.52 -20.17
N MET A 848 -60.71 -17.52 -21.03
CA MET A 848 -60.75 -16.10 -20.65
C MET A 848 -62.17 -15.64 -20.27
N ARG A 849 -63.21 -16.10 -20.97
CA ARG A 849 -64.62 -15.90 -20.55
C ARG A 849 -64.89 -16.56 -19.20
N ARG A 850 -64.40 -17.79 -18.99
CA ARG A 850 -64.54 -18.52 -17.73
C ARG A 850 -63.85 -17.81 -16.56
N ARG A 851 -62.60 -17.35 -16.73
CA ARG A 851 -61.87 -16.56 -15.72
C ARG A 851 -62.58 -15.23 -15.40
N ARG A 852 -63.14 -14.54 -16.41
CA ARG A 852 -63.96 -13.33 -16.18
C ARG A 852 -65.25 -13.63 -15.42
N ALA A 853 -65.94 -14.74 -15.73
CA ALA A 853 -67.13 -15.17 -15.01
C ALA A 853 -66.83 -15.61 -13.57
N GLU A 854 -65.69 -16.27 -13.32
CA GLU A 854 -65.22 -16.64 -11.99
C GLU A 854 -64.78 -15.41 -11.17
N ALA A 855 -64.20 -14.37 -11.80
CA ALA A 855 -63.88 -13.09 -11.16
C ALA A 855 -65.15 -12.31 -10.77
N LEU A 856 -66.15 -12.22 -11.66
CA LEU A 856 -67.46 -11.61 -11.39
C LEU A 856 -68.23 -12.35 -10.27
N LYS A 857 -68.14 -13.69 -10.22
CA LYS A 857 -68.69 -14.47 -9.10
C LYS A 857 -67.95 -14.19 -7.79
N ARG A 858 -66.61 -14.09 -7.80
CA ARG A 858 -65.83 -13.76 -6.61
C ARG A 858 -66.10 -12.35 -6.08
N SER A 859 -66.33 -11.35 -6.93
CA SER A 859 -66.73 -10.00 -6.45
C SER A 859 -68.15 -9.97 -5.90
N ALA A 860 -69.08 -10.78 -6.43
CA ALA A 860 -70.43 -10.91 -5.88
C ALA A 860 -70.46 -11.68 -4.55
N GLN A 861 -69.51 -12.61 -4.33
CA GLN A 861 -69.42 -13.43 -3.11
C GLN A 861 -68.65 -12.76 -1.95
N GLN A 862 -68.29 -11.47 -2.05
CA GLN A 862 -67.59 -10.73 -0.99
C GLN A 862 -68.45 -9.65 -0.30
N GLN A 863 -69.76 -9.60 -0.56
CA GLN A 863 -70.69 -8.65 0.09
C GLN A 863 -71.75 -9.30 1.00
N GLU A 864 -71.82 -10.63 1.11
CA GLU A 864 -72.78 -11.32 1.99
C GLU A 864 -72.14 -12.51 2.76
N GLU A 865 -71.84 -12.27 4.04
CA GLU A 865 -71.84 -13.27 5.13
C GLU A 865 -72.41 -12.54 6.38
N PRO A 866 -73.04 -13.20 7.38
CA PRO A 866 -72.99 -14.63 7.73
C PRO A 866 -74.40 -15.20 8.14
N PRO A 867 -74.55 -16.20 9.05
CA PRO A 867 -74.16 -17.62 8.99
C PRO A 867 -75.41 -18.56 9.09
N PRO A 868 -75.48 -19.65 9.91
CA PRO A 868 -75.46 -21.00 9.37
C PRO A 868 -76.71 -21.85 9.72
N PHE A 869 -77.13 -22.77 8.85
CA PHE A 869 -77.63 -24.09 9.28
C PHE A 869 -77.64 -25.08 8.10
N GLY A 870 -77.33 -26.35 8.38
CA GLY A 870 -77.07 -27.35 7.34
C GLY A 870 -78.30 -28.13 6.84
N ALA A 871 -78.19 -28.60 5.60
CA ALA A 871 -78.97 -29.70 5.00
C ALA A 871 -78.05 -30.43 3.98
N PRO A 872 -78.30 -31.71 3.66
CA PRO A 872 -77.21 -32.69 3.76
C PRO A 872 -76.61 -33.16 2.43
N SER A 873 -75.33 -33.55 2.49
CA SER A 873 -74.68 -34.34 1.43
C SER A 873 -75.22 -35.77 1.43
N THR A 874 -75.65 -36.26 0.27
CA THR A 874 -76.16 -37.62 0.04
C THR A 874 -75.07 -38.68 -0.12
N ALA A 875 -73.82 -38.38 0.23
CA ALA A 875 -72.70 -39.30 0.14
C ALA A 875 -72.64 -40.23 1.37
N VAL A 876 -72.92 -41.52 1.17
CA VAL A 876 -72.78 -42.56 2.22
C VAL A 876 -71.30 -42.71 2.60
N PRO A 877 -70.92 -42.56 3.89
CA PRO A 877 -69.53 -42.71 4.33
C PRO A 877 -69.06 -44.17 4.24
N ARG A 878 -67.81 -44.38 3.79
CA ARG A 878 -67.23 -45.72 3.63
C ARG A 878 -66.64 -46.23 4.96
N PRO A 879 -66.82 -47.51 5.32
CA PRO A 879 -66.15 -48.11 6.48
C PRO A 879 -64.63 -48.20 6.28
N ASN A 880 -63.86 -47.61 7.21
CA ASN A 880 -62.39 -47.52 7.11
C ASN A 880 -61.62 -48.62 7.88
N ALA A 881 -62.30 -49.63 8.41
CA ALA A 881 -61.69 -50.75 9.12
C ALA A 881 -62.44 -52.06 8.83
N TYR A 882 -61.75 -53.19 8.93
CA TYR A 882 -62.37 -54.52 8.95
C TYR A 882 -62.04 -55.26 10.26
N VAL A 883 -62.91 -56.21 10.62
CA VAL A 883 -62.72 -57.10 11.76
C VAL A 883 -62.39 -58.49 11.21
N PRO A 884 -61.22 -59.08 11.52
CA PRO A 884 -60.93 -60.48 11.18
C PRO A 884 -61.68 -61.44 12.10
N ASP A 885 -62.11 -62.60 11.58
CA ASP A 885 -62.90 -63.61 12.31
C ASP A 885 -62.10 -64.49 13.31
N ASP A 886 -60.94 -64.02 13.77
CA ASP A 886 -60.20 -64.63 14.88
C ASP A 886 -60.69 -64.05 16.22
N ALA A 887 -60.82 -64.89 17.26
CA ALA A 887 -61.72 -64.71 18.41
C ALA A 887 -61.47 -63.54 19.41
N ILE A 888 -60.76 -62.48 19.01
CA ILE A 888 -60.59 -61.23 19.77
C ILE A 888 -60.87 -60.05 18.83
N GLY A 889 -62.15 -59.72 18.67
CA GLY A 889 -62.66 -58.77 17.66
C GLY A 889 -62.28 -57.30 17.89
N LEU A 890 -61.04 -56.92 17.55
CA LEU A 890 -60.55 -55.54 17.51
C LEU A 890 -60.41 -55.07 16.04
N PRO A 891 -61.09 -53.99 15.60
CA PRO A 891 -61.02 -53.51 14.22
C PRO A 891 -59.61 -53.04 13.83
N LYS A 892 -59.15 -53.41 12.63
CA LYS A 892 -57.88 -52.90 12.06
C LYS A 892 -58.16 -51.99 10.85
N PRO A 893 -57.52 -50.81 10.77
CA PRO A 893 -57.67 -49.91 9.63
C PRO A 893 -56.99 -50.45 8.37
N TYR A 894 -57.52 -50.14 7.19
CA TYR A 894 -56.87 -50.48 5.92
C TYR A 894 -55.57 -49.69 5.74
N GLY A 895 -54.49 -50.38 5.37
CA GLY A 895 -53.18 -49.76 5.09
C GLY A 895 -53.13 -49.03 3.74
N VAL A 896 -51.98 -48.43 3.44
CA VAL A 896 -51.73 -47.55 2.26
C VAL A 896 -52.01 -48.22 0.90
N LEU A 897 -52.05 -49.56 0.84
CA LEU A 897 -52.42 -50.35 -0.34
C LEU A 897 -53.82 -50.97 -0.18
N ALA A 898 -54.85 -50.13 -0.04
CA ALA A 898 -56.23 -50.58 0.04
C ALA A 898 -56.71 -51.17 -1.32
N PRO A 899 -57.32 -52.36 -1.36
CA PRO A 899 -57.76 -52.97 -2.62
C PRO A 899 -58.89 -52.17 -3.27
N PHE A 900 -58.65 -51.66 -4.47
CA PHE A 900 -59.61 -50.87 -5.23
C PHE A 900 -60.73 -51.76 -5.78
N LYS A 901 -62.00 -51.41 -5.51
CA LYS A 901 -63.16 -52.08 -6.12
C LYS A 901 -63.18 -51.74 -7.63
N PRO A 902 -63.15 -52.74 -8.54
CA PRO A 902 -63.16 -52.46 -9.98
C PRO A 902 -64.36 -51.58 -10.38
N SER A 903 -64.08 -50.50 -11.10
CA SER A 903 -65.10 -49.64 -11.70
C SER A 903 -65.68 -50.32 -12.94
N GLU A 904 -67.00 -50.29 -13.08
CA GLU A 904 -67.71 -50.87 -14.22
C GLU A 904 -67.25 -50.23 -15.55
N LEU A 905 -67.01 -51.07 -16.56
CA LEU A 905 -66.43 -50.65 -17.83
C LEU A 905 -67.47 -49.88 -18.66
N GLY A 906 -67.14 -48.61 -18.98
CA GLY A 906 -67.96 -47.77 -19.86
C GLY A 906 -68.09 -48.35 -21.28
N SER A 907 -69.25 -48.18 -21.90
CA SER A 907 -69.70 -48.87 -23.12
C SER A 907 -69.02 -48.46 -24.44
N THR A 908 -67.84 -47.86 -24.40
CA THR A 908 -67.15 -47.28 -25.58
C THR A 908 -65.74 -47.85 -25.80
N MET A 909 -65.62 -49.18 -25.91
CA MET A 909 -64.42 -49.80 -26.47
C MET A 909 -64.53 -49.99 -27.99
N ARG A 910 -63.83 -49.14 -28.74
CA ARG A 910 -63.53 -49.40 -30.15
C ARG A 910 -62.67 -50.66 -30.25
N HIS A 911 -63.11 -51.64 -31.06
CA HIS A 911 -62.40 -52.90 -31.22
C HIS A 911 -61.09 -52.71 -31.98
N THR A 912 -59.96 -53.11 -31.39
CA THR A 912 -58.68 -53.23 -32.11
C THR A 912 -58.68 -54.49 -32.98
N ARG A 913 -58.78 -54.28 -34.30
CA ARG A 913 -58.75 -55.36 -35.30
C ARG A 913 -57.32 -55.91 -35.43
N LYS A 914 -57.13 -57.22 -35.32
CA LYS A 914 -55.81 -57.85 -35.55
C LYS A 914 -55.35 -57.58 -37.00
N PRO A 915 -54.06 -57.28 -37.24
CA PRO A 915 -53.54 -57.11 -38.60
C PRO A 915 -53.52 -58.46 -39.34
N VAL A 916 -53.87 -58.42 -40.63
CA VAL A 916 -53.80 -59.57 -41.53
C VAL A 916 -52.41 -59.60 -42.16
N LEU A 917 -51.73 -60.75 -42.10
CA LEU A 917 -50.48 -60.99 -42.81
C LEU A 917 -50.75 -60.98 -44.32
N ARG A 918 -49.96 -60.25 -45.10
CA ARG A 918 -50.00 -60.35 -46.56
C ARG A 918 -49.28 -61.61 -47.01
N GLU A 919 -49.89 -62.32 -47.95
CA GLU A 919 -49.24 -63.42 -48.66
C GLU A 919 -48.09 -62.89 -49.53
N ILE A 920 -47.05 -63.71 -49.67
CA ILE A 920 -45.91 -63.44 -50.54
C ILE A 920 -46.19 -64.16 -51.86
N GLU A 921 -46.40 -63.41 -52.93
CA GLU A 921 -46.36 -63.95 -54.29
C GLU A 921 -44.90 -64.20 -54.70
N ILE A 922 -44.67 -65.31 -55.41
CA ILE A 922 -43.34 -65.81 -55.84
C ILE A 922 -42.89 -65.14 -57.14
#